data_AF-A0A3D5X329-F1
#
_entry.id   AF-A0A3D5X329-F1
#
_cell.length_a   1.000
_cell.length_b   1.000
_cell.length_c   1.000
_cell.angle_alpha   90.00
_cell.angle_beta   90.00
_cell.angle_gamma   90.00
#
_symmetry.space_group_name_H-M   'P 1'
#
loop_
_entity.id
_entity.type
_entity.pdbx_description
1 polymer ?
#
loop_
_entity_poly.entity_id
_entity_poly.type
_entity_poly.pdbx_seq_one_letter_code
_entity_poly.pdbx_strand_id
1 'polypeptide(L)'
;MDKQMNDILRFNQFLTQKTLPYVKRFIDVRLKDDKRWIEAQLKRYTKLQQAIDAIDEMPHKVALQREYKQNLLNLLKEGQKQVDADKEDFIKGLNKLVKDETIAVNHTIRVKEMALPYTLSIKDNPIKSVRKIWSNIVLFFRRKAVAIVNWGQRVLFRKGASREVLKHRRIPYRNMCRYFLNVSLVEHSLPVLGSVFKSYSNTLLRFWEGDDNLDEQFQRLLYGDKPEKDDEEVQRPAALFNQALESNKQIQIEIDEQLKLLVDRIIDDFAKAIAKVDTIEMPRGFYRHTKVEKRSKELLVQSLQTLALWQNTHRTLLDDWILDVEVTLLYYSVYGEFNLLYENVGKFSANNLSELFAQIKALLSRVKSSVSSDKKSKKEMLDIVLKAEGILSVELTDRVLAKGIEMLTHCFDDDFNHLSNRINSLTNDISERRTFLRYKDYEKATSSSEIRSISPRELLGFEALPKFNARVDQIRQNVSKHLERARLNLVALGTVSDFSLESALLLLKSKQGTASNARLTVVDGFERALAHLAKVEEIIQAILNLLAKDFGEAINSFNTDILKLKNTENVIELNLRVAKIKAVERTKQLRKKLVNIAKHQLLLVRYYYKRVVLFINRRLKSVKKSQGVDEDVRKVSFEISEFIGSTQQSLKDLPFVYQRLFRLSPTNEERFFVNREKELELLRQS
;
A
#
# COMPACT_ATOMS: atom_id res chain seq x y z
N MET A 1 10.11 -58.93 -34.99
CA MET A 1 9.36 -58.26 -33.91
C MET A 1 10.30 -57.81 -32.79
N ASP A 2 11.34 -58.59 -32.46
CA ASP A 2 12.29 -58.32 -31.37
C ASP A 2 12.97 -56.94 -31.41
N LYS A 3 13.32 -56.43 -32.60
CA LYS A 3 13.99 -55.12 -32.72
C LYS A 3 13.07 -53.93 -32.35
N GLN A 4 11.79 -53.99 -32.72
CA GLN A 4 10.81 -52.96 -32.34
C GLN A 4 10.50 -53.01 -30.84
N MET A 5 10.47 -54.21 -30.26
CA MET A 5 10.32 -54.38 -28.82
C MET A 5 11.49 -53.74 -28.07
N ASN A 6 12.72 -53.94 -28.53
CA ASN A 6 13.91 -53.29 -27.95
C ASN A 6 13.88 -51.76 -28.07
N ASP A 7 13.37 -51.21 -29.18
CA ASP A 7 13.23 -49.77 -29.34
C ASP A 7 12.14 -49.19 -28.40
N ILE A 8 11.00 -49.88 -28.24
CA ILE A 8 9.97 -49.50 -27.24
C ILE A 8 10.55 -49.56 -25.82
N LEU A 9 11.30 -50.61 -25.50
CA LEU A 9 11.95 -50.77 -24.20
C LEU A 9 12.96 -49.66 -23.92
N ARG A 10 13.71 -49.24 -24.94
CA ARG A 10 14.65 -48.11 -24.84
C ARG A 10 13.92 -46.77 -24.63
N PHE A 11 12.80 -46.53 -25.32
CA PHE A 11 11.96 -45.35 -25.06
C PHE A 11 11.40 -45.37 -23.64
N ASN A 12 10.89 -46.52 -23.18
CA ASN A 12 10.38 -46.69 -21.82
C ASN A 12 11.47 -46.39 -20.78
N GLN A 13 12.69 -46.90 -20.97
CA GLN A 13 13.84 -46.57 -20.11
C GLN A 13 14.11 -45.06 -20.07
N PHE A 14 14.10 -44.36 -21.22
CA PHE A 14 14.28 -42.91 -21.23
C PHE A 14 13.17 -42.17 -20.48
N LEU A 15 11.90 -42.58 -20.69
CA LEU A 15 10.76 -41.97 -20.02
C LEU A 15 10.83 -42.15 -18.50
N THR A 16 11.05 -43.39 -18.04
CA THR A 16 10.96 -43.79 -16.63
C THR A 16 12.22 -43.51 -15.83
N GLN A 17 13.41 -43.55 -16.43
CA GLN A 17 14.68 -43.37 -15.71
C GLN A 17 15.26 -41.95 -15.83
N LYS A 18 14.80 -41.13 -16.78
CA LYS A 18 15.36 -39.78 -17.02
C LYS A 18 14.32 -38.68 -16.91
N THR A 19 13.32 -38.66 -17.79
CA THR A 19 12.40 -37.52 -17.89
C THR A 19 11.35 -37.49 -16.78
N LEU A 20 10.76 -38.63 -16.44
CA LEU A 20 9.78 -38.70 -15.34
C LEU A 20 10.42 -38.39 -13.98
N PRO A 21 11.61 -38.92 -13.62
CA PRO A 21 12.29 -38.53 -12.39
C PRO A 21 12.59 -37.03 -12.30
N TYR A 22 12.84 -36.35 -13.43
CA TYR A 22 13.00 -34.89 -13.44
C TYR A 22 11.70 -34.15 -13.08
N VAL A 23 10.57 -34.58 -13.65
CA VAL A 23 9.23 -34.04 -13.32
C VAL A 23 8.86 -34.34 -11.87
N LYS A 24 9.05 -35.60 -11.44
CA LYS A 24 8.77 -36.04 -10.08
C LYS A 24 9.64 -35.29 -9.06
N ARG A 25 10.94 -35.14 -9.32
CA ARG A 25 11.85 -34.37 -8.43
C ARG A 25 11.38 -32.94 -8.25
N PHE A 26 10.92 -32.28 -9.33
CA PHE A 26 10.39 -30.92 -9.23
C PHE A 26 9.15 -30.86 -8.31
N ILE A 27 8.25 -31.82 -8.43
CA ILE A 27 7.04 -31.88 -7.60
C ILE A 27 7.39 -32.24 -6.15
N ASP A 28 8.21 -33.26 -5.93
CA ASP A 28 8.64 -33.72 -4.60
C ASP A 28 9.37 -32.63 -3.82
N VAL A 29 10.20 -31.82 -4.49
CA VAL A 29 10.88 -30.68 -3.85
C VAL A 29 9.85 -29.68 -3.34
N ARG A 30 8.85 -29.31 -4.15
CA ARG A 30 7.79 -28.38 -3.73
C ARG A 30 6.97 -28.94 -2.57
N LEU A 31 6.48 -30.18 -2.68
CA LEU A 31 5.71 -30.79 -1.60
C LEU A 31 6.52 -30.89 -0.29
N LYS A 32 7.83 -31.15 -0.39
CA LYS A 32 8.73 -31.17 0.76
C LYS A 32 8.95 -29.78 1.36
N ASP A 33 9.10 -28.75 0.54
CA ASP A 33 9.25 -27.37 1.01
C ASP A 33 7.95 -26.88 1.65
N ASP A 34 6.80 -27.21 1.07
CA ASP A 34 5.47 -26.98 1.66
C ASP A 34 5.38 -27.65 3.03
N LYS A 35 5.74 -28.94 3.12
CA LYS A 35 5.75 -29.68 4.38
C LYS A 35 6.64 -29.02 5.44
N ARG A 36 7.86 -28.64 5.08
CA ARG A 36 8.80 -27.96 5.99
C ARG A 36 8.23 -26.63 6.49
N TRP A 37 7.59 -25.89 5.59
CA TRP A 37 6.96 -24.63 5.91
C TRP A 37 5.77 -24.83 6.84
N ILE A 38 4.96 -25.88 6.62
CA ILE A 38 3.88 -26.27 7.52
C ILE A 38 4.39 -26.62 8.93
N GLU A 39 5.39 -27.48 9.04
CA GLU A 39 5.97 -27.88 10.32
C GLU A 39 6.61 -26.70 11.07
N ALA A 40 7.27 -25.80 10.34
CA ALA A 40 7.87 -24.60 10.91
C ALA A 40 6.83 -23.64 11.50
N GLN A 41 5.71 -23.44 10.79
CA GLN A 41 4.62 -22.57 11.29
C GLN A 41 3.91 -23.18 12.49
N LEU A 42 3.59 -24.47 12.44
CA LEU A 42 2.98 -25.17 13.57
C LEU A 42 3.86 -25.05 14.84
N LYS A 43 5.19 -25.21 14.69
CA LYS A 43 6.14 -25.05 15.81
C LYS A 43 6.19 -23.62 16.35
N ARG A 44 6.05 -22.60 15.50
CA ARG A 44 6.02 -21.20 15.93
C ARG A 44 4.73 -20.89 16.68
N TYR A 45 3.60 -21.38 16.15
CA TYR A 45 2.29 -21.24 16.77
C TYR A 45 2.25 -21.87 18.17
N THR A 46 2.68 -23.13 18.31
CA THR A 46 2.69 -23.81 19.61
C THR A 46 3.59 -23.11 20.64
N LYS A 47 4.75 -22.61 20.20
CA LYS A 47 5.62 -21.79 21.07
C LYS A 47 4.98 -20.49 21.51
N LEU A 48 4.30 -19.79 20.60
CA LEU A 48 3.61 -18.55 20.91
C LEU A 48 2.49 -18.79 21.93
N GLN A 49 1.67 -19.82 21.70
CA GLN A 49 0.57 -20.16 22.60
C GLN A 49 1.08 -20.52 24.01
N GLN A 50 2.11 -21.36 24.10
CA GLN A 50 2.78 -21.68 25.37
C GLN A 50 3.33 -20.42 26.08
N ALA A 51 3.92 -19.49 25.33
CA ALA A 51 4.46 -18.26 25.90
C ALA A 51 3.36 -17.29 26.37
N ILE A 52 2.23 -17.23 25.65
CA ILE A 52 1.07 -16.42 26.03
C ILE A 52 0.39 -16.99 27.28
N ASP A 53 0.29 -18.31 27.40
CA ASP A 53 -0.31 -18.97 28.56
C ASP A 53 0.58 -18.89 29.82
N ALA A 54 1.90 -18.75 29.66
CA ALA A 54 2.86 -18.68 30.77
C ALA A 54 2.98 -17.29 31.42
N ILE A 55 2.50 -16.24 30.75
CA ILE A 55 2.62 -14.85 31.20
C ILE A 55 1.24 -14.36 31.61
N ASP A 56 1.13 -13.64 32.74
CA ASP A 56 -0.15 -13.05 33.15
C ASP A 56 -0.32 -11.61 32.64
N GLU A 57 0.79 -10.88 32.46
CA GLU A 57 0.79 -9.48 32.08
C GLU A 57 0.46 -9.25 30.58
N MET A 58 -0.61 -8.50 30.32
CA MET A 58 -1.07 -8.17 28.97
C MET A 58 -0.04 -7.44 28.08
N PRO A 59 0.76 -6.47 28.57
CA PRO A 59 1.78 -5.81 27.75
C PRO A 59 2.80 -6.79 27.16
N HIS A 60 3.23 -7.76 27.95
CA HIS A 60 4.17 -8.80 27.53
C HIS A 60 3.56 -9.74 26.50
N LYS A 61 2.27 -10.12 26.65
CA LYS A 61 1.54 -10.90 25.65
C LYS A 61 1.48 -10.19 24.29
N VAL A 62 1.24 -8.87 24.30
CA VAL A 62 1.20 -8.06 23.06
C VAL A 62 2.57 -7.99 22.40
N ALA A 63 3.65 -7.88 23.18
CA ALA A 63 5.01 -7.90 22.65
C ALA A 63 5.34 -9.21 21.93
N LEU A 64 4.95 -10.36 22.50
CA LEU A 64 5.11 -11.68 21.86
C LEU A 64 4.34 -11.79 20.55
N GLN A 65 3.09 -11.31 20.51
CA GLN A 65 2.29 -11.28 19.29
C GLN A 65 2.90 -10.38 18.20
N ARG A 66 3.41 -9.20 18.60
CA ARG A 66 4.12 -8.30 17.70
C ARG A 66 5.36 -8.96 17.09
N GLU A 67 6.16 -9.65 17.91
CA GLU A 67 7.34 -10.37 17.43
C GLU A 67 6.96 -11.52 16.47
N TYR A 68 5.93 -12.27 16.80
CA TYR A 68 5.38 -13.32 15.94
C TYR A 68 4.96 -12.76 14.56
N LYS A 69 4.17 -11.68 14.54
CA LYS A 69 3.71 -11.03 13.30
C LYS A 69 4.86 -10.46 12.49
N GLN A 70 5.86 -9.85 13.13
CA GLN A 70 7.06 -9.37 12.44
C GLN A 70 7.84 -10.51 11.78
N ASN A 71 7.98 -11.64 12.49
CA ASN A 71 8.64 -12.83 11.97
C ASN A 71 7.84 -13.48 10.83
N LEU A 72 6.51 -13.48 10.90
CA LEU A 72 5.63 -13.96 9.83
C LEU A 72 5.74 -13.06 8.59
N LEU A 73 5.71 -11.74 8.78
CA LEU A 73 5.87 -10.75 7.71
C LEU A 73 7.19 -10.96 6.93
N ASN A 74 8.29 -11.21 7.66
CA ASN A 74 9.59 -11.47 7.04
C ASN A 74 9.56 -12.77 6.21
N LEU A 75 8.95 -13.84 6.74
CA LEU A 75 8.80 -15.10 6.01
C LEU A 75 7.93 -14.97 4.76
N LEU A 76 6.83 -14.23 4.82
CA LEU A 76 5.96 -14.02 3.66
C LEU A 76 6.69 -13.22 2.57
N LYS A 77 7.48 -12.20 2.95
CA LYS A 77 8.34 -11.45 2.03
C LYS A 77 9.43 -12.31 1.40
N GLU A 78 10.00 -13.26 2.14
CA GLU A 78 10.95 -14.25 1.60
C GLU A 78 10.26 -15.21 0.62
N GLY A 79 9.08 -15.73 0.99
CA GLY A 79 8.27 -16.61 0.13
C GLY A 79 7.89 -15.94 -1.19
N GLN A 80 7.57 -14.65 -1.16
CA GLN A 80 7.28 -13.87 -2.37
C GLN A 80 8.46 -13.85 -3.35
N LYS A 81 9.71 -13.75 -2.86
CA LYS A 81 10.91 -13.79 -3.71
C LYS A 81 11.15 -15.16 -4.34
N GLN A 82 10.76 -16.24 -3.67
CA GLN A 82 10.96 -17.62 -4.15
C GLN A 82 9.98 -17.99 -5.28
N VAL A 83 8.75 -17.45 -5.29
CA VAL A 83 7.74 -17.72 -6.33
C VAL A 83 8.22 -17.34 -7.74
N ASP A 84 9.12 -16.36 -7.86
CA ASP A 84 9.59 -15.81 -9.12
C ASP A 84 10.71 -16.64 -9.79
N ALA A 85 11.50 -17.40 -9.03
CA ALA A 85 12.72 -18.07 -9.56
C ALA A 85 12.46 -19.45 -10.21
N ASP A 86 11.50 -20.23 -9.69
CA ASP A 86 11.55 -21.70 -9.87
C ASP A 86 10.88 -22.26 -11.13
N LYS A 87 10.07 -21.47 -11.86
CA LYS A 87 9.10 -22.03 -12.84
C LYS A 87 9.58 -21.99 -14.29
N GLU A 88 10.35 -20.99 -14.68
CA GLU A 88 10.86 -20.88 -16.05
C GLU A 88 11.99 -21.90 -16.33
N ASP A 89 12.78 -22.20 -15.31
CA ASP A 89 13.91 -23.13 -15.39
C ASP A 89 13.48 -24.59 -15.57
N PHE A 90 12.31 -24.98 -15.05
CA PHE A 90 11.80 -26.34 -15.15
C PHE A 90 11.55 -26.77 -16.60
N ILE A 91 10.80 -25.97 -17.38
CA ILE A 91 10.42 -26.35 -18.75
C ILE A 91 11.61 -26.23 -19.70
N LYS A 92 12.45 -25.21 -19.51
CA LYS A 92 13.71 -25.07 -20.25
C LYS A 92 14.66 -26.25 -19.96
N GLY A 93 14.76 -26.64 -18.69
CA GLY A 93 15.56 -27.78 -18.23
C GLY A 93 15.08 -29.11 -18.79
N LEU A 94 13.78 -29.37 -18.77
CA LEU A 94 13.18 -30.58 -19.37
C LEU A 94 13.44 -30.65 -20.89
N ASN A 95 13.24 -29.54 -21.61
CA ASN A 95 13.48 -29.49 -23.05
C ASN A 95 14.96 -29.72 -23.39
N LYS A 96 15.88 -29.16 -22.59
CA LYS A 96 17.32 -29.39 -22.72
C LYS A 96 17.67 -30.86 -22.48
N LEU A 97 17.19 -31.45 -21.38
CA LEU A 97 17.38 -32.85 -21.04
C LEU A 97 16.95 -33.79 -22.18
N VAL A 98 15.75 -33.58 -22.73
CA VAL A 98 15.23 -34.39 -23.83
C VAL A 98 16.05 -34.19 -25.11
N LYS A 99 16.52 -32.97 -25.39
CA LYS A 99 17.40 -32.73 -26.54
C LYS A 99 18.69 -33.52 -26.41
N ASP A 100 19.32 -33.50 -25.24
CA ASP A 100 20.61 -34.13 -24.97
C ASP A 100 20.49 -35.67 -25.03
N GLU A 101 19.52 -36.25 -24.34
CA GLU A 101 19.29 -37.71 -24.30
C GLU A 101 18.87 -38.28 -25.68
N THR A 102 18.18 -37.49 -26.50
CA THR A 102 17.78 -37.91 -27.86
C THR A 102 18.88 -37.72 -28.91
N ILE A 103 20.05 -37.16 -28.59
CA ILE A 103 21.19 -37.07 -29.55
C ILE A 103 21.76 -38.45 -29.88
N ALA A 104 21.90 -39.32 -28.87
CA ALA A 104 22.47 -40.66 -29.01
C ALA A 104 21.49 -41.70 -29.60
N VAL A 105 20.31 -41.26 -30.03
CA VAL A 105 19.23 -42.10 -30.56
C VAL A 105 19.23 -42.11 -32.08
N ASN A 106 19.00 -43.28 -32.67
CA ASN A 106 18.93 -43.47 -34.11
C ASN A 106 17.94 -42.50 -34.77
N HIS A 107 18.39 -41.75 -35.78
CA HIS A 107 17.55 -40.82 -36.54
C HIS A 107 16.35 -41.53 -37.21
N THR A 108 16.60 -42.70 -37.78
CA THR A 108 15.56 -43.51 -38.42
C THR A 108 15.78 -45.00 -38.17
N ILE A 109 14.71 -45.72 -37.83
CA ILE A 109 14.70 -47.19 -37.78
C ILE A 109 14.08 -47.72 -39.07
N ARG A 110 14.70 -48.76 -39.66
CA ARG A 110 14.12 -49.49 -40.79
C ARG A 110 13.46 -50.76 -40.28
N VAL A 111 12.16 -50.89 -40.50
CA VAL A 111 11.38 -52.09 -40.14
C VAL A 111 11.01 -52.84 -41.41
N LYS A 112 11.22 -54.15 -41.39
CA LYS A 112 10.84 -55.08 -42.45
C LYS A 112 9.67 -55.93 -41.91
N GLU A 113 8.51 -55.80 -42.54
CA GLU A 113 7.28 -56.50 -42.13
C GLU A 113 6.56 -57.10 -43.35
N MET A 114 5.70 -58.08 -43.13
CA MET A 114 4.85 -58.61 -44.20
C MET A 114 3.78 -57.58 -44.58
N ALA A 115 3.62 -57.31 -45.87
CA ALA A 115 2.61 -56.38 -46.36
C ALA A 115 1.22 -57.01 -46.27
N LEU A 116 0.42 -56.55 -45.30
CA LEU A 116 -0.98 -56.92 -45.12
C LEU A 116 -1.92 -55.91 -45.84
N PRO A 117 -3.09 -56.35 -46.32
CA PRO A 117 -4.10 -55.45 -46.86
C PRO A 117 -4.66 -54.55 -45.76
N TYR A 118 -4.93 -53.29 -46.09
CA TYR A 118 -5.58 -52.34 -45.18
C TYR A 118 -7.07 -52.65 -45.05
N THR A 119 -7.60 -52.61 -43.82
CA THR A 119 -9.03 -52.67 -43.56
C THR A 119 -9.69 -51.33 -43.92
N LEU A 120 -10.83 -51.41 -44.62
CA LEU A 120 -11.64 -50.25 -44.98
C LEU A 120 -12.68 -50.04 -43.89
N SER A 121 -12.71 -48.85 -43.28
CA SER A 121 -13.72 -48.46 -42.30
C SER A 121 -14.64 -47.42 -42.90
N ILE A 122 -15.93 -47.49 -42.57
CA ILE A 122 -16.94 -46.49 -42.98
C ILE A 122 -16.62 -45.12 -42.36
N LYS A 123 -15.88 -45.07 -41.24
CA LYS A 123 -15.48 -43.83 -40.55
C LYS A 123 -14.20 -43.19 -41.13
N ASP A 124 -13.57 -43.78 -42.15
CA ASP A 124 -12.36 -43.24 -42.74
C ASP A 124 -12.65 -42.01 -43.63
N ASN A 125 -11.76 -41.02 -43.58
CA ASN A 125 -11.81 -39.88 -44.50
C ASN A 125 -11.76 -40.38 -45.96
N PRO A 126 -12.58 -39.85 -46.89
CA PRO A 126 -12.65 -40.32 -48.29
C PRO A 126 -11.29 -40.38 -48.98
N ILE A 127 -10.40 -39.43 -48.73
CA ILE A 127 -9.04 -39.40 -49.30
C ILE A 127 -8.19 -40.56 -48.75
N LYS A 128 -8.34 -40.91 -47.46
CA LYS A 128 -7.66 -42.06 -46.85
C LYS A 128 -8.21 -43.38 -47.41
N SER A 129 -9.53 -43.47 -47.59
CA SER A 129 -10.20 -44.66 -48.15
C SER A 129 -9.73 -44.96 -49.57
N VAL A 130 -9.68 -43.95 -50.45
CA VAL A 130 -9.17 -44.11 -51.83
C VAL A 130 -7.71 -44.58 -51.82
N ARG A 131 -6.86 -44.02 -50.94
CA ARG A 131 -5.46 -44.45 -50.82
C ARG A 131 -5.33 -45.89 -50.30
N LYS A 132 -6.16 -46.31 -49.35
CA LYS A 132 -6.20 -47.70 -48.86
C LYS A 132 -6.62 -48.67 -49.96
N ILE A 133 -7.66 -48.34 -50.73
CA ILE A 133 -8.14 -49.13 -51.88
C ILE A 133 -7.00 -49.30 -52.91
N TRP A 134 -6.38 -48.20 -53.32
CA TRP A 134 -5.27 -48.25 -54.28
C TRP A 134 -4.09 -49.07 -53.76
N SER A 135 -3.72 -48.91 -52.49
CA SER A 135 -2.65 -49.71 -51.88
C SER A 135 -2.97 -51.21 -51.84
N ASN A 136 -4.23 -51.58 -51.61
CA ASN A 136 -4.68 -52.98 -51.62
C ASN A 136 -4.65 -53.56 -53.04
N ILE A 137 -5.05 -52.77 -54.06
CA ILE A 137 -4.97 -53.15 -55.48
C ILE A 137 -3.51 -53.40 -55.88
N VAL A 138 -2.60 -52.48 -55.55
CA VAL A 138 -1.16 -52.64 -55.85
C VAL A 138 -0.57 -53.87 -55.16
N LEU A 139 -0.96 -54.13 -53.90
CA LEU A 139 -0.51 -55.32 -53.16
C LEU A 139 -1.00 -56.61 -53.83
N PHE A 140 -2.24 -56.65 -54.31
CA PHE A 140 -2.81 -57.77 -55.05
C PHE A 140 -2.01 -58.08 -56.32
N PHE A 141 -1.75 -57.06 -57.15
CA PHE A 141 -0.97 -57.22 -58.37
C PHE A 141 0.48 -57.67 -58.09
N ARG A 142 1.12 -57.15 -57.04
CA ARG A 142 2.47 -57.59 -56.64
C ARG A 142 2.50 -59.07 -56.23
N ARG A 143 1.53 -59.53 -55.44
CA ARG A 143 1.41 -60.95 -55.06
C ARG A 143 1.19 -61.83 -56.29
N LYS A 144 0.37 -61.39 -57.25
CA LYS A 144 0.15 -62.10 -58.53
C LYS A 144 1.42 -62.14 -59.40
N ALA A 145 2.16 -61.04 -59.51
CA ALA A 145 3.42 -61.00 -60.24
C ALA A 145 4.45 -61.99 -59.67
N VAL A 146 4.61 -62.05 -58.35
CA VAL A 146 5.48 -63.05 -57.69
C VAL A 146 4.99 -64.48 -57.95
N ALA A 147 3.66 -64.71 -57.98
CA ALA A 147 3.10 -66.01 -58.32
C ALA A 147 3.40 -66.43 -59.77
N ILE A 148 3.36 -65.49 -60.73
CA ILE A 148 3.70 -65.72 -62.14
C ILE A 148 5.20 -65.99 -62.31
N VAL A 149 6.06 -65.22 -61.66
CA VAL A 149 7.52 -65.45 -61.66
C VAL A 149 7.86 -66.82 -61.07
N ASN A 150 7.20 -67.21 -59.97
CA ASN A 150 7.40 -68.53 -59.36
C ASN A 150 6.85 -69.67 -60.24
N TRP A 151 5.79 -69.43 -61.01
CA TRP A 151 5.32 -70.39 -62.01
C TRP A 151 6.38 -70.59 -63.11
N GLY A 152 6.92 -69.51 -63.67
CA GLY A 152 8.01 -69.60 -64.66
C GLY A 152 9.30 -70.23 -64.11
N GLN A 153 9.66 -69.96 -62.86
CA GLN A 153 10.83 -70.58 -62.21
C GLN A 153 10.65 -72.08 -61.95
N ARG A 154 9.42 -72.56 -61.69
CA ARG A 154 9.12 -74.00 -61.59
C ARG A 154 9.24 -74.70 -62.94
N VAL A 155 8.79 -74.05 -64.01
CA VAL A 155 8.97 -74.55 -65.39
C VAL A 155 10.46 -74.67 -65.75
N LEU A 156 11.32 -73.85 -65.15
CA LEU A 156 12.78 -73.86 -65.32
C LEU A 156 13.55 -74.62 -64.22
N PHE A 157 12.88 -75.46 -63.43
CA PHE A 157 13.46 -76.27 -62.33
C PHE A 157 14.31 -75.50 -61.30
N ARG A 158 14.02 -74.21 -61.06
CA ARG A 158 14.69 -73.40 -60.02
C ARG A 158 13.84 -73.32 -58.75
N LYS A 159 14.48 -73.18 -57.58
CA LYS A 159 13.77 -72.91 -56.32
C LYS A 159 13.00 -71.59 -56.43
N GLY A 160 11.68 -71.64 -56.27
CA GLY A 160 10.81 -70.47 -56.34
C GLY A 160 11.08 -69.48 -55.20
N ALA A 161 10.93 -68.19 -55.47
CA ALA A 161 11.02 -67.14 -54.45
C ALA A 161 9.85 -67.22 -53.45
N SER A 162 10.03 -66.70 -52.24
CA SER A 162 8.94 -66.61 -51.25
C SER A 162 7.79 -65.74 -51.77
N ARG A 163 6.53 -66.14 -51.53
CA ARG A 163 5.33 -65.38 -51.95
C ARG A 163 5.05 -64.15 -51.09
N GLU A 164 5.83 -63.95 -50.05
CA GLU A 164 5.67 -62.87 -49.08
C GLU A 164 6.14 -61.55 -49.67
N VAL A 165 5.19 -60.63 -49.90
CA VAL A 165 5.53 -59.25 -50.26
C VAL A 165 5.94 -58.52 -48.99
N LEU A 166 7.19 -58.12 -48.94
CA LEU A 166 7.77 -57.42 -47.80
C LEU A 166 7.59 -55.91 -47.97
N LYS A 167 7.15 -55.25 -46.89
CA LYS A 167 7.09 -53.79 -46.80
C LYS A 167 8.25 -53.29 -45.94
N HIS A 168 8.92 -52.25 -46.43
CA HIS A 168 9.95 -51.55 -45.68
C HIS A 168 9.41 -50.22 -45.19
N ARG A 169 9.44 -50.00 -43.88
CA ARG A 169 9.05 -48.74 -43.24
C ARG A 169 10.26 -48.01 -42.70
N ARG A 170 10.27 -46.69 -42.85
CA ARG A 170 11.29 -45.78 -42.31
C ARG A 170 10.67 -44.95 -41.19
N ILE A 171 10.90 -45.39 -39.96
CA ILE A 171 10.36 -44.75 -38.76
C ILE A 171 11.32 -43.63 -38.32
N PRO A 172 10.90 -42.35 -38.27
CA PRO A 172 11.70 -41.23 -37.75
C PRO A 172 11.80 -41.25 -36.22
N TYR A 173 12.45 -42.29 -35.69
CA TYR A 173 12.46 -42.64 -34.27
C TYR A 173 12.89 -41.50 -33.34
N ARG A 174 14.04 -40.86 -33.61
CA ARG A 174 14.52 -39.71 -32.82
C ARG A 174 13.47 -38.60 -32.68
N ASN A 175 12.76 -38.26 -33.76
CA ASN A 175 11.72 -37.22 -33.74
C ASN A 175 10.44 -37.69 -33.05
N MET A 176 10.12 -38.99 -33.11
CA MET A 176 9.03 -39.57 -32.33
C MET A 176 9.33 -39.48 -30.84
N CYS A 177 10.53 -39.89 -30.40
CA CYS A 177 10.94 -39.76 -28.99
C CYS A 177 10.83 -38.29 -28.54
N ARG A 178 11.35 -37.34 -29.34
CA ARG A 178 11.21 -35.91 -29.05
C ARG A 178 9.75 -35.45 -28.97
N TYR A 179 8.88 -35.92 -29.86
CA TYR A 179 7.46 -35.58 -29.81
C TYR A 179 6.81 -36.07 -28.51
N PHE A 180 6.99 -37.34 -28.16
CA PHE A 180 6.34 -37.87 -26.97
C PHE A 180 6.92 -37.31 -25.66
N LEU A 181 8.23 -37.00 -25.61
CA LEU A 181 8.88 -36.45 -24.42
C LEU A 181 8.74 -34.92 -24.26
N ASN A 182 8.73 -34.13 -25.35
CA ASN A 182 8.62 -32.67 -25.27
C ASN A 182 7.23 -32.11 -25.58
N VAL A 183 6.34 -32.92 -26.17
CA VAL A 183 4.96 -32.50 -26.47
C VAL A 183 3.99 -33.27 -25.60
N SER A 184 3.86 -34.59 -25.80
CA SER A 184 2.84 -35.38 -25.10
C SER A 184 3.04 -35.39 -23.58
N LEU A 185 4.26 -35.62 -23.10
CA LEU A 185 4.56 -35.59 -21.66
C LEU A 185 4.24 -34.23 -21.03
N VAL A 186 4.61 -33.13 -21.68
CA VAL A 186 4.36 -31.77 -21.17
C VAL A 186 2.86 -31.45 -21.19
N GLU A 187 2.17 -31.79 -22.27
CA GLU A 187 0.73 -31.57 -22.42
C GLU A 187 -0.07 -32.32 -21.36
N HIS A 188 0.32 -33.55 -21.03
CA HIS A 188 -0.33 -34.36 -20.00
C HIS A 188 0.15 -34.04 -18.57
N SER A 189 1.33 -33.47 -18.37
CA SER A 189 1.82 -33.09 -17.04
C SER A 189 1.30 -31.73 -16.56
N LEU A 190 0.87 -30.85 -17.47
CA LEU A 190 0.32 -29.53 -17.11
C LEU A 190 -0.87 -29.60 -16.14
N PRO A 191 -1.88 -30.47 -16.31
CA PRO A 191 -2.96 -30.64 -15.33
C PRO A 191 -2.46 -31.10 -13.95
N VAL A 192 -1.46 -32.00 -13.92
CA VAL A 192 -0.83 -32.50 -12.67
C VAL A 192 -0.09 -31.38 -11.96
N LEU A 193 0.62 -30.52 -12.70
CA LEU A 193 1.23 -29.33 -12.12
C LEU A 193 0.18 -28.34 -11.60
N GLY A 194 -0.95 -28.23 -12.30
CA GLY A 194 -2.09 -27.44 -11.85
C GLY A 194 -2.64 -27.88 -10.50
N SER A 195 -2.79 -29.19 -10.26
CA SER A 195 -3.25 -29.72 -8.97
C SER A 195 -2.23 -29.45 -7.85
N VAL A 196 -0.93 -29.54 -8.13
CA VAL A 196 0.15 -29.16 -7.19
C VAL A 196 0.05 -27.68 -6.81
N PHE A 197 -0.10 -26.78 -7.79
CA PHE A 197 -0.19 -25.34 -7.50
C PHE A 197 -1.50 -24.95 -6.80
N LYS A 198 -2.59 -25.65 -7.09
CA LYS A 198 -3.84 -25.53 -6.34
C LYS A 198 -3.64 -25.96 -4.88
N SER A 199 -3.01 -27.11 -4.65
CA SER A 199 -2.66 -27.60 -3.31
C SER A 199 -1.89 -26.55 -2.51
N TYR A 200 -0.85 -25.97 -3.12
CA TYR A 200 -0.05 -24.93 -2.48
C TYR A 200 -0.90 -23.72 -2.05
N SER A 201 -1.81 -23.27 -2.92
CA SER A 201 -2.73 -22.18 -2.62
C SER A 201 -3.65 -22.54 -1.45
N ASN A 202 -4.17 -23.76 -1.42
CA ASN A 202 -5.03 -24.25 -0.32
C ASN A 202 -4.27 -24.34 1.01
N THR A 203 -3.00 -24.76 0.99
CA THR A 203 -2.15 -24.75 2.18
C THR A 203 -1.95 -23.33 2.71
N LEU A 204 -1.62 -22.38 1.84
CA LEU A 204 -1.47 -20.97 2.21
C LEU A 204 -2.76 -20.37 2.76
N LEU A 205 -3.91 -20.66 2.14
CA LEU A 205 -5.22 -20.19 2.60
C LEU A 205 -5.56 -20.69 4.00
N ARG A 206 -5.31 -21.98 4.29
CA ARG A 206 -5.53 -22.53 5.65
C ARG A 206 -4.65 -21.87 6.70
N PHE A 207 -3.46 -21.42 6.30
CA PHE A 207 -2.54 -20.77 7.23
C PHE A 207 -2.96 -19.35 7.52
N TRP A 208 -3.40 -18.65 6.48
CA TRP A 208 -4.02 -17.36 6.63
C TRP A 208 -5.26 -17.46 7.53
N GLU A 209 -6.12 -18.46 7.33
CA GLU A 209 -7.28 -18.70 8.21
C GLU A 209 -6.85 -19.01 9.66
N GLY A 210 -5.80 -19.81 9.86
CA GLY A 210 -5.24 -20.07 11.19
C GLY A 210 -4.69 -18.80 11.87
N ASP A 211 -4.03 -17.93 11.10
CA ASP A 211 -3.48 -16.65 11.54
C ASP A 211 -4.57 -15.64 11.90
N ASP A 212 -5.65 -15.57 11.10
CA ASP A 212 -6.81 -14.72 11.38
C ASP A 212 -7.57 -15.19 12.63
N ASN A 213 -7.74 -16.50 12.82
CA ASN A 213 -8.35 -17.04 14.05
C ASN A 213 -7.53 -16.70 15.31
N LEU A 214 -6.20 -16.78 15.22
CA LEU A 214 -5.31 -16.40 16.31
C LEU A 214 -5.45 -14.91 16.64
N ASP A 215 -5.53 -14.05 15.62
CA ASP A 215 -5.77 -12.62 15.82
C ASP A 215 -7.10 -12.35 16.51
N GLU A 216 -8.17 -13.03 16.08
CA GLU A 216 -9.50 -12.87 16.67
C GLU A 216 -9.51 -13.28 18.15
N GLN A 217 -8.92 -14.43 18.48
CA GLN A 217 -8.80 -14.90 19.86
C GLN A 217 -8.02 -13.92 20.73
N PHE A 218 -6.89 -13.42 20.22
CA PHE A 218 -6.06 -12.48 20.97
C PHE A 218 -6.73 -11.11 21.11
N GLN A 219 -7.47 -10.66 20.11
CA GLN A 219 -8.27 -9.44 20.19
C GLN A 219 -9.38 -9.57 21.23
N ARG A 220 -10.14 -10.66 21.26
CA ARG A 220 -11.15 -10.93 22.31
C ARG A 220 -10.54 -10.84 23.71
N LEU A 221 -9.34 -11.43 23.90
CA LEU A 221 -8.59 -11.34 25.14
C LEU A 221 -8.21 -9.89 25.51
N LEU A 222 -7.85 -9.04 24.53
CA LEU A 222 -7.58 -7.61 24.76
C LEU A 222 -8.83 -6.81 25.13
N TYR A 223 -10.01 -7.20 24.64
CA TYR A 223 -11.29 -6.56 24.96
C TYR A 223 -11.81 -6.90 26.37
N GLY A 224 -11.18 -7.83 27.08
CA GLY A 224 -11.63 -8.28 28.39
C GLY A 224 -12.86 -9.19 28.34
N ASP A 225 -13.28 -9.60 27.15
CA ASP A 225 -14.19 -10.73 26.99
C ASP A 225 -13.44 -11.95 27.49
N LYS A 226 -13.88 -12.51 28.62
CA LYS A 226 -13.39 -13.82 29.06
C LYS A 226 -13.85 -14.79 27.98
N PRO A 227 -12.94 -15.39 27.18
CA PRO A 227 -13.36 -16.53 26.41
C PRO A 227 -13.76 -17.56 27.47
N GLU A 228 -15.03 -17.95 27.51
CA GLU A 228 -15.33 -19.33 27.89
C GLU A 228 -14.44 -20.14 26.96
N LYS A 229 -13.36 -20.71 27.51
CA LYS A 229 -12.40 -21.49 26.74
C LYS A 229 -13.15 -22.74 26.29
N ASP A 230 -13.88 -22.65 25.20
CA ASP A 230 -14.21 -23.83 24.42
C ASP A 230 -12.87 -24.35 23.91
N ASP A 231 -12.43 -25.48 24.47
CA ASP A 231 -11.18 -26.15 24.08
C ASP A 231 -11.11 -26.38 22.56
N GLU A 232 -12.26 -26.44 21.88
CA GLU A 232 -12.39 -26.49 20.43
C GLU A 232 -11.91 -25.21 19.71
N GLU A 233 -12.18 -24.00 20.21
CA GLU A 233 -11.71 -22.75 19.60
C GLU A 233 -10.19 -22.61 19.75
N VAL A 234 -9.65 -22.97 20.92
CA VAL A 234 -8.21 -22.85 21.25
C VAL A 234 -7.34 -23.83 20.43
N GLN A 235 -7.89 -24.99 20.07
CA GLN A 235 -7.21 -26.01 19.26
C GLN A 235 -7.38 -25.82 17.75
N ARG A 236 -8.31 -24.95 17.31
CA ARG A 236 -8.69 -24.78 15.90
C ARG A 236 -7.50 -24.46 14.97
N PRO A 237 -6.56 -23.54 15.31
CA PRO A 237 -5.43 -23.28 14.42
C PRO A 237 -4.50 -24.50 14.28
N ALA A 238 -4.21 -25.20 15.39
CA ALA A 238 -3.43 -26.43 15.36
C ALA A 238 -4.10 -27.54 14.53
N ALA A 239 -5.43 -27.65 14.61
CA ALA A 239 -6.21 -28.56 13.79
C ALA A 239 -6.10 -28.23 12.29
N LEU A 240 -6.18 -26.95 11.89
CA LEU A 240 -6.02 -26.51 10.51
C LEU A 240 -4.62 -26.84 9.95
N PHE A 241 -3.56 -26.64 10.75
CA PHE A 241 -2.19 -27.03 10.38
C PHE A 241 -2.04 -28.54 10.21
N ASN A 242 -2.64 -29.34 11.09
CA ASN A 242 -2.63 -30.81 10.97
C ASN A 242 -3.39 -31.28 9.73
N GLN A 243 -4.56 -30.70 9.44
CA GLN A 243 -5.30 -30.97 8.21
C GLN A 243 -4.49 -30.61 6.96
N ALA A 244 -3.70 -29.53 6.99
CA ALA A 244 -2.79 -29.17 5.90
C ALA A 244 -1.69 -30.21 5.69
N LEU A 245 -1.11 -30.77 6.76
CA LEU A 245 -0.14 -31.88 6.67
C LEU A 245 -0.76 -33.13 6.06
N GLU A 246 -1.97 -33.49 6.49
CA GLU A 246 -2.70 -34.65 5.95
C GLU A 246 -3.04 -34.46 4.46
N SER A 247 -3.51 -33.27 4.09
CA SER A 247 -3.81 -32.95 2.70
C SER A 247 -2.55 -33.00 1.82
N ASN A 248 -1.40 -32.51 2.32
CA ASN A 248 -0.13 -32.59 1.59
C ASN A 248 0.29 -34.06 1.34
N LYS A 249 0.17 -34.94 2.34
CA LYS A 249 0.44 -36.38 2.19
C LYS A 249 -0.50 -37.04 1.18
N GLN A 250 -1.79 -36.74 1.26
CA GLN A 250 -2.81 -37.30 0.37
C GLN A 250 -2.54 -36.90 -1.09
N ILE A 251 -2.19 -35.63 -1.31
CA ILE A 251 -1.87 -35.10 -2.63
C ILE A 251 -0.59 -35.72 -3.20
N GLN A 252 0.40 -36.00 -2.36
CA GLN A 252 1.59 -36.73 -2.78
C GLN A 252 1.24 -38.13 -3.33
N ILE A 253 0.33 -38.85 -2.65
CA ILE A 253 -0.14 -40.18 -3.09
C ILE A 253 -0.91 -40.07 -4.42
N GLU A 254 -1.82 -39.10 -4.53
CA GLU A 254 -2.62 -38.88 -5.74
C GLU A 254 -1.75 -38.50 -6.95
N ILE A 255 -0.74 -37.65 -6.75
CA ILE A 255 0.21 -37.29 -7.81
C ILE A 255 1.01 -38.50 -8.26
N ASP A 256 1.48 -39.33 -7.32
CA ASP A 256 2.23 -40.53 -7.66
C ASP A 256 1.39 -41.52 -8.49
N GLU A 257 0.10 -41.62 -8.20
CA GLU A 257 -0.85 -42.40 -9.00
C GLU A 257 -1.10 -41.77 -10.38
N GLN A 258 -1.34 -40.47 -10.45
CA GLN A 258 -1.53 -39.74 -11.70
C GLN A 258 -0.29 -39.84 -12.62
N LEU A 259 0.91 -39.76 -12.06
CA LEU A 259 2.16 -39.90 -12.81
C LEU A 259 2.34 -41.33 -13.35
N LYS A 260 1.98 -42.37 -12.59
CA LYS A 260 1.99 -43.76 -13.08
C LYS A 260 1.04 -43.94 -14.27
N LEU A 261 -0.21 -43.50 -14.12
CA LEU A 261 -1.21 -43.57 -15.19
C LEU A 261 -0.80 -42.79 -16.45
N LEU A 262 -0.13 -41.65 -16.26
CA LEU A 262 0.41 -40.84 -17.35
C LEU A 262 1.50 -41.59 -18.12
N VAL A 263 2.41 -42.26 -17.40
CA VAL A 263 3.50 -43.04 -18.01
C VAL A 263 2.94 -44.19 -18.85
N ASP A 264 2.01 -44.96 -18.29
CA ASP A 264 1.40 -46.08 -19.00
C ASP A 264 0.69 -45.62 -20.27
N ARG A 265 -0.04 -44.49 -20.19
CA ARG A 265 -0.68 -43.87 -21.36
C ARG A 265 0.34 -43.47 -22.43
N ILE A 266 1.43 -42.79 -22.06
CA ILE A 266 2.45 -42.35 -23.03
C ILE A 266 3.15 -43.54 -23.67
N ILE A 267 3.45 -44.59 -22.91
CA ILE A 267 4.09 -45.81 -23.44
C ILE A 267 3.15 -46.51 -24.43
N ASP A 268 1.88 -46.66 -24.09
CA ASP A 268 0.88 -47.28 -24.97
C ASP A 268 0.66 -46.44 -26.24
N ASP A 269 0.54 -45.12 -26.12
CA ASP A 269 0.41 -44.22 -27.28
C ASP A 269 1.68 -44.25 -28.16
N PHE A 270 2.85 -44.33 -27.56
CA PHE A 270 4.12 -44.50 -28.29
C PHE A 270 4.18 -45.85 -29.02
N ALA A 271 3.79 -46.94 -28.36
CA ALA A 271 3.74 -48.28 -28.95
C ALA A 271 2.73 -48.37 -30.11
N LYS A 272 1.55 -47.77 -29.95
CA LYS A 272 0.55 -47.63 -31.02
C LYS A 272 1.08 -46.78 -32.19
N ALA A 273 1.78 -45.69 -31.90
CA ALA A 273 2.36 -44.84 -32.92
C ALA A 273 3.49 -45.55 -33.68
N ILE A 274 4.43 -46.20 -33.00
CA ILE A 274 5.56 -46.89 -33.65
C ILE A 274 5.07 -48.06 -34.51
N ALA A 275 3.96 -48.70 -34.15
CA ALA A 275 3.30 -49.71 -34.96
C ALA A 275 2.68 -49.14 -36.26
N LYS A 276 2.25 -47.88 -36.27
CA LYS A 276 1.50 -47.26 -37.40
C LYS A 276 2.30 -46.28 -38.25
N VAL A 277 3.43 -45.77 -37.79
CA VAL A 277 4.19 -44.73 -38.51
C VAL A 277 4.76 -45.20 -39.85
N ASP A 278 4.71 -44.35 -40.87
CA ASP A 278 5.06 -44.69 -42.27
C ASP A 278 4.04 -45.63 -42.92
N THR A 279 2.78 -45.52 -42.48
CA THR A 279 1.61 -46.14 -43.11
C THR A 279 0.62 -45.07 -43.58
N ILE A 280 -0.42 -45.49 -44.30
CA ILE A 280 -1.52 -44.61 -44.74
C ILE A 280 -2.26 -44.02 -43.53
N GLU A 281 -2.29 -44.75 -42.41
CA GLU A 281 -2.93 -44.28 -41.17
C GLU A 281 -2.14 -43.14 -40.52
N MET A 282 -0.80 -43.25 -40.52
CA MET A 282 0.09 -42.27 -39.90
C MET A 282 1.32 -42.00 -40.79
N PRO A 283 1.31 -40.91 -41.59
CA PRO A 283 2.41 -40.59 -42.49
C PRO A 283 3.64 -40.11 -41.72
N ARG A 284 4.84 -40.47 -42.21
CA ARG A 284 6.12 -40.01 -41.66
C ARG A 284 6.21 -38.49 -41.48
N GLY A 285 5.56 -37.73 -42.36
CA GLY A 285 5.56 -36.27 -42.33
C GLY A 285 4.91 -35.65 -41.10
N PHE A 286 4.21 -36.43 -40.27
CA PHE A 286 3.72 -35.99 -38.95
C PHE A 286 4.89 -35.70 -38.00
N TYR A 287 5.88 -36.60 -37.93
CA TYR A 287 7.08 -36.49 -37.09
C TYR A 287 8.27 -35.84 -37.80
N ARG A 288 8.01 -34.89 -38.71
CA ARG A 288 9.08 -34.09 -39.33
C ARG A 288 9.67 -33.16 -38.28
N HIS A 289 11.00 -33.01 -38.26
CA HIS A 289 11.72 -32.18 -37.27
C HIS A 289 11.10 -30.79 -37.11
N THR A 290 10.84 -30.11 -38.22
CA THR A 290 10.25 -28.76 -38.24
C THR A 290 8.86 -28.69 -37.59
N LYS A 291 8.03 -29.73 -37.76
CA LYS A 291 6.69 -29.80 -37.14
C LYS A 291 6.77 -30.09 -35.65
N VAL A 292 7.62 -31.05 -35.26
CA VAL A 292 7.83 -31.41 -33.84
C VAL A 292 8.41 -30.23 -33.07
N GLU A 293 9.40 -29.54 -33.65
CA GLU A 293 10.02 -28.36 -33.03
C GLU A 293 9.04 -27.19 -32.93
N LYS A 294 8.24 -26.93 -33.98
CA LYS A 294 7.20 -25.91 -33.94
C LYS A 294 6.19 -26.19 -32.83
N ARG A 295 5.66 -27.42 -32.76
CA ARG A 295 4.70 -27.83 -31.73
C ARG A 295 5.30 -27.76 -30.33
N SER A 296 6.55 -28.17 -30.16
CA SER A 296 7.26 -28.07 -28.88
C SER A 296 7.45 -26.60 -28.43
N LYS A 297 7.76 -25.68 -29.36
CA LYS A 297 7.85 -24.24 -29.05
C LYS A 297 6.49 -23.65 -28.69
N GLU A 298 5.44 -23.98 -29.43
CA GLU A 298 4.06 -23.55 -29.12
C GLU A 298 3.63 -23.99 -27.72
N LEU A 299 3.85 -25.27 -27.39
CA LEU A 299 3.51 -25.81 -26.07
C LEU A 299 4.38 -25.21 -24.95
N LEU A 300 5.66 -24.91 -25.23
CA LEU A 300 6.52 -24.20 -24.29
C LEU A 300 5.95 -22.81 -23.96
N VAL A 301 5.49 -22.05 -24.95
CA VAL A 301 4.86 -20.74 -24.70
C VAL A 301 3.57 -20.89 -23.88
N GLN A 302 2.71 -21.84 -24.24
CA GLN A 302 1.47 -22.10 -23.50
C GLN A 302 1.73 -22.50 -22.04
N SER A 303 2.69 -23.37 -21.82
CA SER A 303 3.06 -23.82 -20.47
C SER A 303 3.68 -22.72 -19.63
N LEU A 304 4.54 -21.86 -20.20
CA LEU A 304 5.04 -20.66 -19.51
C LEU A 304 3.90 -19.69 -19.16
N GLN A 305 2.91 -19.51 -20.05
CA GLN A 305 1.72 -18.70 -19.74
C GLN A 305 0.94 -19.28 -18.56
N THR A 306 0.66 -20.58 -18.55
CA THR A 306 -0.02 -21.24 -17.42
C THR A 306 0.76 -21.09 -16.11
N LEU A 307 2.08 -21.23 -16.14
CA LEU A 307 2.93 -21.03 -14.97
C LEU A 307 2.90 -19.59 -14.47
N ALA A 308 2.91 -18.61 -15.37
CA ALA A 308 2.80 -17.19 -15.04
C ALA A 308 1.44 -16.85 -14.40
N LEU A 309 0.35 -17.47 -14.85
CA LEU A 309 -0.96 -17.32 -14.21
C LEU A 309 -0.96 -17.85 -12.76
N TRP A 310 -0.32 -19.00 -12.51
CA TRP A 310 -0.16 -19.50 -11.14
C TRP A 310 0.79 -18.64 -10.30
N GLN A 311 1.84 -18.06 -10.88
CA GLN A 311 2.69 -17.09 -10.18
C GLN A 311 1.90 -15.87 -9.74
N ASN A 312 1.06 -15.33 -10.63
CA ASN A 312 0.16 -14.23 -10.28
C ASN A 312 -0.75 -14.61 -9.10
N THR A 313 -1.37 -15.79 -9.13
CA THR A 313 -2.21 -16.27 -8.03
C THR A 313 -1.45 -16.32 -6.71
N HIS A 314 -0.31 -17.02 -6.67
CA HIS A 314 0.49 -17.18 -5.45
C HIS A 314 1.04 -15.85 -4.93
N ARG A 315 1.51 -14.97 -5.82
CA ARG A 315 2.01 -13.65 -5.44
C ARG A 315 0.90 -12.76 -4.87
N THR A 316 -0.28 -12.80 -5.48
CA THR A 316 -1.43 -12.01 -5.02
C THR A 316 -1.95 -12.54 -3.69
N LEU A 317 -2.00 -13.86 -3.50
CA LEU A 317 -2.36 -14.49 -2.22
C LEU A 317 -1.41 -14.07 -1.09
N LEU A 318 -0.09 -14.13 -1.35
CA LEU A 318 0.91 -13.68 -0.37
C LEU A 318 0.81 -12.18 -0.11
N ASP A 319 0.59 -11.35 -1.14
CA ASP A 319 0.41 -9.89 -0.96
C ASP A 319 -0.82 -9.55 -0.11
N ASP A 320 -1.94 -10.25 -0.32
CA ASP A 320 -3.19 -10.06 0.42
C ASP A 320 -3.04 -10.48 1.88
N TRP A 321 -2.38 -11.61 2.13
CA TRP A 321 -2.07 -12.01 3.50
C TRP A 321 -1.03 -11.08 4.17
N ILE A 322 -0.02 -10.61 3.43
CA ILE A 322 0.94 -9.62 3.95
C ILE A 322 0.22 -8.34 4.38
N LEU A 323 -0.79 -7.88 3.61
CA LEU A 323 -1.61 -6.73 4.00
C LEU A 323 -2.25 -6.96 5.37
N ASP A 324 -2.89 -8.10 5.57
CA ASP A 324 -3.55 -8.45 6.83
C ASP A 324 -2.54 -8.48 8.00
N VAL A 325 -1.35 -9.05 7.78
CA VAL A 325 -0.28 -9.07 8.78
C VAL A 325 0.26 -7.67 9.07
N GLU A 326 0.46 -6.82 8.07
CA GLU A 326 0.90 -5.42 8.24
C GLU A 326 -0.11 -4.60 9.06
N VAL A 327 -1.40 -4.80 8.76
CA VAL A 327 -2.54 -4.19 9.46
C VAL A 327 -2.60 -4.64 10.93
N THR A 328 -2.54 -5.94 11.19
CA THR A 328 -2.54 -6.44 12.58
C THR A 328 -1.26 -6.01 13.33
N LEU A 329 -0.10 -6.02 12.68
CA LEU A 329 1.15 -5.57 13.28
C LEU A 329 1.11 -4.09 13.68
N LEU A 330 0.48 -3.25 12.86
CA LEU A 330 0.23 -1.85 13.20
C LEU A 330 -0.61 -1.75 14.47
N TYR A 331 -1.71 -2.52 14.56
CA TYR A 331 -2.56 -2.54 15.75
C TYR A 331 -1.78 -2.86 17.03
N TYR A 332 -1.02 -3.97 17.05
CA TYR A 332 -0.23 -4.33 18.24
C TYR A 332 0.90 -3.34 18.53
N SER A 333 1.49 -2.74 17.49
CA SER A 333 2.52 -1.71 17.68
C SER A 333 1.94 -0.45 18.32
N VAL A 334 0.76 0.00 17.86
CA VAL A 334 0.07 1.16 18.43
C VAL A 334 -0.33 0.89 19.89
N TYR A 335 -0.88 -0.29 20.19
CA TYR A 335 -1.16 -0.69 21.57
C TYR A 335 0.09 -0.66 22.46
N GLY A 336 1.22 -1.15 21.95
CA GLY A 336 2.50 -1.13 22.68
C GLY A 336 2.98 0.28 23.02
N GLU A 337 2.91 1.23 22.06
CA GLU A 337 3.31 2.62 22.30
C GLU A 337 2.40 3.33 23.30
N PHE A 338 1.12 2.97 23.38
CA PHE A 338 0.22 3.47 24.41
C PHE A 338 0.52 2.95 25.80
N ASN A 339 0.83 1.66 25.93
CA ASN A 339 1.22 1.10 27.22
C ASN A 339 2.48 1.78 27.75
N LEU A 340 3.43 2.14 26.87
CA LEU A 340 4.60 2.92 27.26
C LEU A 340 4.21 4.29 27.83
N LEU A 341 3.29 5.02 27.19
CA LEU A 341 2.76 6.27 27.73
C LEU A 341 2.09 6.05 29.10
N TYR A 342 1.22 5.05 29.22
CA TYR A 342 0.51 4.75 30.47
C TYR A 342 1.49 4.41 31.61
N GLU A 343 2.50 3.59 31.34
CA GLU A 343 3.56 3.27 32.30
C GLU A 343 4.39 4.49 32.68
N ASN A 344 4.72 5.38 31.74
CA ASN A 344 5.47 6.60 32.02
C ASN A 344 4.70 7.51 32.97
N VAL A 345 3.39 7.71 32.71
CA VAL A 345 2.51 8.49 33.59
C VAL A 345 2.42 7.84 34.98
N GLY A 346 2.25 6.51 35.03
CA GLY A 346 2.20 5.75 36.28
C GLY A 346 3.49 5.86 37.09
N LYS A 347 4.66 5.67 36.46
CA LYS A 347 5.98 5.79 37.09
C LYS A 347 6.23 7.21 37.59
N PHE A 348 5.87 8.24 36.82
CA PHE A 348 5.98 9.63 37.24
C PHE A 348 5.08 9.92 38.46
N SER A 349 3.84 9.44 38.45
CA SER A 349 2.94 9.58 39.60
C SER A 349 3.49 8.89 40.85
N ALA A 350 3.98 7.65 40.71
CA ALA A 350 4.44 6.84 41.83
C ALA A 350 5.79 7.30 42.39
N ASN A 351 6.75 7.69 41.54
CA ASN A 351 8.12 7.97 41.99
C ASN A 351 8.35 9.46 42.28
N ASN A 352 7.68 10.36 41.56
CA ASN A 352 7.98 11.78 41.61
C ASN A 352 6.92 12.56 42.41
N LEU A 353 5.63 12.37 42.08
CA LEU A 353 4.55 13.12 42.72
C LEU A 353 4.25 12.62 44.14
N SER A 354 4.26 11.30 44.37
CA SER A 354 3.99 10.73 45.70
C SER A 354 4.98 11.22 46.76
N GLU A 355 6.28 11.30 46.40
CA GLU A 355 7.33 11.79 47.30
C GLU A 355 7.11 13.27 47.63
N LEU A 356 6.76 14.08 46.63
CA LEU A 356 6.49 15.50 46.81
C LEU A 356 5.25 15.72 47.70
N PHE A 357 4.18 14.95 47.51
CA PHE A 357 2.99 15.02 48.35
C PHE A 357 3.27 14.57 49.79
N ALA A 358 4.12 13.55 49.98
CA ALA A 358 4.58 13.13 51.31
C ALA A 358 5.39 14.23 52.01
N GLN A 359 6.26 14.95 51.28
CA GLN A 359 7.00 16.10 51.81
C GLN A 359 6.06 17.23 52.25
N ILE A 360 5.05 17.58 51.46
CA ILE A 360 4.04 18.59 51.82
C ILE A 360 3.27 18.15 53.09
N LYS A 361 2.79 16.90 53.15
CA LYS A 361 2.08 16.34 54.31
C LYS A 361 2.95 16.38 55.57
N ALA A 362 4.22 16.03 55.46
CA ALA A 362 5.17 16.06 56.58
C ALA A 362 5.43 17.48 57.09
N LEU A 363 5.64 18.45 56.19
CA LEU A 363 5.85 19.85 56.56
C LEU A 363 4.62 20.44 57.27
N LEU A 364 3.43 20.30 56.67
CA LEU A 364 2.19 20.81 57.28
C LEU A 364 1.89 20.12 58.62
N SER A 365 2.13 18.81 58.75
CA SER A 365 1.93 18.08 60.00
C SER A 365 2.92 18.49 61.09
N ARG A 366 4.18 18.77 60.73
CA ARG A 366 5.22 19.26 61.65
C ARG A 366 4.88 20.64 62.21
N VAL A 367 4.37 21.55 61.36
CA VAL A 367 3.94 22.88 61.82
C VAL A 367 2.63 22.79 62.61
N LYS A 368 1.68 21.94 62.18
CA LYS A 368 0.45 21.69 62.95
C LYS A 368 0.75 21.17 64.35
N SER A 369 1.68 20.23 64.52
CA SER A 369 2.04 19.68 65.83
C SER A 369 2.75 20.68 66.75
N SER A 370 3.61 21.55 66.21
CA SER A 370 4.27 22.60 67.00
C SER A 370 3.25 23.63 67.53
N VAL A 371 2.26 23.98 66.71
CA VAL A 371 1.17 24.93 67.01
C VAL A 371 0.11 24.31 67.94
N SER A 372 -0.08 22.98 67.91
CA SER A 372 -1.10 22.28 68.70
C SER A 372 -0.70 22.03 70.17
N SER A 373 0.58 22.22 70.52
CA SER A 373 1.06 22.04 71.90
C SER A 373 0.38 23.03 72.88
N ASP A 374 -0.03 22.54 74.05
CA ASP A 374 -0.76 23.31 75.07
C ASP A 374 0.14 24.35 75.76
N LYS A 375 0.38 25.48 75.09
CA LYS A 375 1.11 26.63 75.66
C LYS A 375 0.17 27.78 75.96
N LYS A 376 0.27 28.33 77.18
CA LYS A 376 -0.69 29.30 77.74
C LYS A 376 -0.35 30.77 77.42
N SER A 377 0.86 31.07 76.95
CA SER A 377 1.31 32.46 76.76
C SER A 377 1.13 32.97 75.33
N LYS A 378 0.54 34.17 75.21
CA LYS A 378 0.38 34.89 73.94
C LYS A 378 1.71 35.21 73.24
N LYS A 379 2.78 35.44 74.01
CA LYS A 379 4.14 35.70 73.46
C LYS A 379 4.76 34.43 72.87
N GLU A 380 4.63 33.30 73.55
CA GLU A 380 5.17 32.03 73.06
C GLU A 380 4.48 31.56 71.78
N MET A 381 3.17 31.77 71.69
CA MET A 381 2.40 31.47 70.48
C MET A 381 2.83 32.37 69.30
N LEU A 382 3.11 33.65 69.57
CA LEU A 382 3.57 34.60 68.55
C LEU A 382 4.92 34.20 67.95
N ASP A 383 5.88 33.77 68.77
CA ASP A 383 7.18 33.27 68.28
C ASP A 383 7.05 31.97 67.47
N ILE A 384 6.14 31.07 67.85
CA ILE A 384 5.89 29.83 67.11
C ILE A 384 5.29 30.12 65.74
N VAL A 385 4.30 31.02 65.66
CA VAL A 385 3.64 31.37 64.39
C VAL A 385 4.60 32.15 63.47
N LEU A 386 5.44 33.04 63.99
CA LEU A 386 6.49 33.72 63.20
C LEU A 386 7.53 32.74 62.63
N LYS A 387 7.94 31.74 63.42
CA LYS A 387 8.83 30.68 62.92
C LYS A 387 8.13 29.81 61.89
N ALA A 388 6.85 29.51 62.08
CA ALA A 388 6.04 28.75 61.13
C ALA A 388 5.89 29.48 59.79
N GLU A 389 5.61 30.79 59.81
CA GLU A 389 5.54 31.66 58.64
C GLU A 389 6.86 31.64 57.85
N GLY A 390 8.00 31.83 58.53
CA GLY A 390 9.32 31.79 57.88
C GLY A 390 9.65 30.42 57.27
N ILE A 391 9.32 29.32 57.97
CA ILE A 391 9.53 27.96 57.46
C ILE A 391 8.62 27.69 56.25
N LEU A 392 7.34 28.06 56.32
CA LEU A 392 6.39 27.76 55.25
C LEU A 392 6.62 28.64 54.01
N SER A 393 6.93 29.92 54.17
CA SER A 393 7.26 30.78 53.03
C SER A 393 8.46 30.25 52.23
N VAL A 394 9.55 29.85 52.91
CA VAL A 394 10.77 29.40 52.23
C VAL A 394 10.73 27.92 51.83
N GLU A 395 10.34 27.02 52.74
CA GLU A 395 10.39 25.57 52.47
C GLU A 395 9.15 25.07 51.73
N LEU A 396 7.95 25.55 52.06
CA LEU A 396 6.74 25.09 51.39
C LEU A 396 6.51 25.86 50.08
N THR A 397 6.43 27.19 50.11
CA THR A 397 6.02 28.00 48.95
C THR A 397 7.11 28.08 47.89
N ASP A 398 8.29 28.58 48.26
CA ASP A 398 9.38 28.84 47.29
C ASP A 398 10.09 27.57 46.81
N ARG A 399 10.06 26.49 47.59
CA ARG A 399 10.79 25.26 47.26
C ARG A 399 9.88 24.10 46.85
N VAL A 400 9.00 23.63 47.72
CA VAL A 400 8.23 22.41 47.46
C VAL A 400 7.06 22.64 46.50
N LEU A 401 6.26 23.70 46.71
CA LEU A 401 5.12 24.04 45.84
C LEU A 401 5.59 24.56 44.49
N ALA A 402 6.59 25.44 44.44
CA ALA A 402 7.18 25.90 43.18
C ALA A 402 7.67 24.71 42.33
N LYS A 403 8.42 23.77 42.93
CA LYS A 403 8.86 22.54 42.27
C LYS A 403 7.67 21.68 41.82
N GLY A 404 6.64 21.52 42.64
CA GLY A 404 5.44 20.75 42.29
C GLY A 404 4.67 21.35 41.11
N ILE A 405 4.52 22.67 41.08
CA ILE A 405 3.86 23.40 39.98
C ILE A 405 4.68 23.30 38.70
N GLU A 406 6.01 23.45 38.77
CA GLU A 406 6.91 23.29 37.63
C GLU A 406 6.82 21.86 37.05
N MET A 407 6.86 20.84 37.92
CA MET A 407 6.72 19.44 37.52
C MET A 407 5.39 19.14 36.82
N LEU A 408 4.29 19.74 37.27
CA LEU A 408 2.97 19.59 36.64
C LEU A 408 2.78 20.44 35.38
N THR A 409 3.68 21.39 35.11
CA THR A 409 3.53 22.32 33.99
C THR A 409 3.99 21.75 32.66
N HIS A 410 5.03 20.91 32.68
CA HIS A 410 5.62 20.32 31.48
C HIS A 410 5.48 18.80 31.42
N CYS A 411 4.75 18.18 32.34
CA CYS A 411 4.60 16.73 32.33
C CYS A 411 3.74 16.25 31.14
N PHE A 412 4.13 15.10 30.61
CA PHE A 412 3.42 14.32 29.59
C PHE A 412 3.35 14.90 28.18
N ASP A 413 3.59 16.20 27.97
CA ASP A 413 3.56 16.81 26.64
C ASP A 413 4.53 16.14 25.66
N ASP A 414 5.75 15.85 26.12
CA ASP A 414 6.74 15.13 25.33
C ASP A 414 6.36 13.66 25.10
N ASP A 415 5.73 13.00 26.08
CA ASP A 415 5.23 11.63 25.93
C ASP A 415 4.10 11.56 24.88
N PHE A 416 3.16 12.52 24.88
CA PHE A 416 2.10 12.63 23.87
C PHE A 416 2.66 12.95 22.47
N ASN A 417 3.67 13.82 22.39
CA ASN A 417 4.37 14.13 21.14
C ASN A 417 5.10 12.89 20.61
N HIS A 418 5.79 12.15 21.49
CA HIS A 418 6.47 10.90 21.15
C HIS A 418 5.49 9.88 20.59
N LEU A 419 4.38 9.63 21.30
CA LEU A 419 3.29 8.76 20.87
C LEU A 419 2.79 9.13 19.46
N SER A 420 2.43 10.40 19.25
CA SER A 420 1.91 10.89 17.97
C SER A 420 2.91 10.73 16.82
N ASN A 421 4.18 11.10 17.05
CA ASN A 421 5.24 10.94 16.07
C ASN A 421 5.49 9.47 15.72
N ARG A 422 5.43 8.60 16.73
CA ARG A 422 5.66 7.17 16.56
C ARG A 422 4.56 6.49 15.79
N ILE A 423 3.28 6.80 16.07
CA ILE A 423 2.14 6.30 15.29
C ILE A 423 2.22 6.76 13.83
N ASN A 424 2.57 8.03 13.58
CA ASN A 424 2.75 8.54 12.23
C ASN A 424 3.88 7.78 11.49
N SER A 425 5.00 7.50 12.18
CA SER A 425 6.08 6.67 11.64
C SER A 425 5.60 5.25 11.31
N LEU A 426 4.93 4.58 12.25
CA LEU A 426 4.42 3.21 12.05
C LEU A 426 3.44 3.13 10.89
N THR A 427 2.60 4.15 10.70
CA THR A 427 1.67 4.23 9.57
C THR A 427 2.41 4.48 8.25
N ASN A 428 3.52 5.22 8.28
CA ASN A 428 4.36 5.46 7.10
C ASN A 428 5.18 4.22 6.68
N ASP A 429 5.49 3.33 7.62
CA ASP A 429 6.21 2.08 7.35
C ASP A 429 5.34 1.03 6.64
N ILE A 430 4.02 1.24 6.59
CA ILE A 430 3.09 0.39 5.85
C ILE A 430 3.29 0.55 4.35
N SER A 431 3.18 -0.58 3.65
CA SER A 431 3.43 -0.64 2.22
C SER A 431 2.51 0.28 1.41
N GLU A 432 3.10 0.97 0.43
CA GLU A 432 2.36 1.88 -0.46
C GLU A 432 1.51 1.15 -1.50
N ARG A 433 1.82 -0.11 -1.79
CA ARG A 433 1.12 -0.89 -2.81
C ARG A 433 0.96 -2.34 -2.38
N ARG A 434 -0.28 -2.81 -2.34
CA ARG A 434 -0.64 -4.23 -2.15
C ARG A 434 -1.61 -4.68 -3.24
N THR A 435 -1.58 -5.96 -3.56
CA THR A 435 -2.45 -6.57 -4.58
C THR A 435 -3.38 -7.60 -3.97
N PHE A 436 -4.60 -7.69 -4.48
CA PHE A 436 -5.61 -8.66 -4.01
C PHE A 436 -6.57 -9.06 -5.13
N LEU A 437 -7.33 -10.13 -4.88
CA LEU A 437 -8.45 -10.57 -5.74
C LEU A 437 -9.80 -10.18 -5.15
N ARG A 438 -10.68 -9.59 -5.96
CA ARG A 438 -12.00 -9.10 -5.51
C ARG A 438 -12.83 -10.19 -4.79
N TYR A 439 -12.78 -11.42 -5.29
CA TYR A 439 -13.57 -12.55 -4.80
C TYR A 439 -12.75 -13.59 -4.01
N LYS A 440 -11.50 -13.26 -3.62
CA LYS A 440 -10.57 -14.16 -2.90
C LYS A 440 -10.46 -15.60 -3.49
N ASP A 441 -10.70 -15.76 -4.79
CA ASP A 441 -10.64 -17.06 -5.47
C ASP A 441 -9.19 -17.37 -5.87
N TYR A 442 -8.42 -17.87 -4.90
CA TYR A 442 -7.00 -18.22 -5.06
C TYR A 442 -6.78 -19.68 -5.46
N GLU A 443 -7.86 -20.45 -5.67
CA GLU A 443 -7.79 -21.87 -6.04
C GLU A 443 -7.58 -22.10 -7.55
N LYS A 444 -7.55 -21.02 -8.33
CA LYS A 444 -7.40 -21.04 -9.79
C LYS A 444 -6.25 -20.15 -10.26
N ALA A 445 -5.75 -20.46 -11.46
CA ALA A 445 -4.75 -19.66 -12.13
C ALA A 445 -5.37 -18.33 -12.59
N THR A 446 -4.79 -17.21 -12.16
CA THR A 446 -5.45 -15.89 -12.27
C THR A 446 -4.75 -14.98 -13.27
N SER A 447 -5.55 -14.29 -14.08
CA SER A 447 -5.05 -13.32 -15.06
C SER A 447 -4.64 -12.01 -14.39
N SER A 448 -3.66 -11.31 -14.95
CA SER A 448 -3.21 -10.01 -14.41
C SER A 448 -4.30 -8.93 -14.42
N SER A 449 -5.34 -9.08 -15.25
CA SER A 449 -6.50 -8.17 -15.30
C SER A 449 -7.46 -8.33 -14.13
N GLU A 450 -7.49 -9.49 -13.48
CA GLU A 450 -8.34 -9.73 -12.30
C GLU A 450 -7.73 -9.18 -11.02
N ILE A 451 -6.41 -8.97 -11.02
CA ILE A 451 -5.64 -8.45 -9.89
C ILE A 451 -5.92 -6.95 -9.72
N ARG A 452 -6.35 -6.57 -8.53
CA ARG A 452 -6.50 -5.17 -8.13
C ARG A 452 -5.34 -4.77 -7.24
N SER A 453 -5.06 -3.47 -7.19
CA SER A 453 -4.02 -2.93 -6.32
C SER A 453 -4.53 -1.74 -5.53
N ILE A 454 -4.03 -1.60 -4.31
CA ILE A 454 -4.42 -0.55 -3.37
C ILE A 454 -3.21 0.01 -2.65
N SER A 455 -3.39 1.17 -2.02
CA SER A 455 -2.40 1.75 -1.13
C SER A 455 -2.92 1.77 0.31
N PRO A 456 -2.60 0.74 1.12
CA PRO A 456 -3.02 0.67 2.51
C PRO A 456 -2.61 1.90 3.32
N ARG A 457 -1.39 2.39 3.10
CA ARG A 457 -0.89 3.63 3.70
C ARG A 457 -1.78 4.83 3.40
N GLU A 458 -2.21 5.00 2.14
CA GLU A 458 -3.13 6.09 1.79
C GLU A 458 -4.52 5.91 2.42
N LEU A 459 -5.03 4.68 2.47
CA LEU A 459 -6.32 4.38 3.07
C LEU A 459 -6.32 4.70 4.57
N LEU A 460 -5.29 4.25 5.29
CA LEU A 460 -5.10 4.54 6.71
C LEU A 460 -4.90 6.03 6.97
N GLY A 461 -4.06 6.69 6.17
CA GLY A 461 -3.81 8.12 6.28
C GLY A 461 -5.05 8.98 6.01
N PHE A 462 -6.00 8.48 5.23
CA PHE A 462 -7.23 9.20 4.89
C PHE A 462 -8.38 8.95 5.88
N GLU A 463 -8.57 7.70 6.33
CA GLU A 463 -9.73 7.35 7.15
C GLU A 463 -9.41 7.18 8.65
N ALA A 464 -8.45 6.32 8.98
CA ALA A 464 -8.25 5.86 10.35
C ALA A 464 -7.37 6.83 11.16
N LEU A 465 -6.23 7.23 10.59
CA LEU A 465 -5.22 8.04 11.27
C LEU A 465 -5.73 9.43 11.70
N PRO A 466 -6.48 10.19 10.87
CA PRO A 466 -6.98 11.51 11.29
C PRO A 466 -7.98 11.44 12.45
N LYS A 467 -8.89 10.45 12.43
CA LYS A 467 -9.87 10.25 13.51
C LYS A 467 -9.17 9.89 14.82
N PHE A 468 -8.16 9.03 14.72
CA PHE A 468 -7.39 8.60 15.86
C PHE A 468 -6.54 9.74 16.44
N ASN A 469 -5.82 10.50 15.61
CA ASN A 469 -5.06 11.68 16.07
C ASN A 469 -5.97 12.71 16.73
N ALA A 470 -7.17 12.95 16.19
CA ALA A 470 -8.14 13.84 16.81
C ALA A 470 -8.58 13.36 18.20
N ARG A 471 -8.73 12.04 18.41
CA ARG A 471 -9.03 11.48 19.74
C ARG A 471 -7.84 11.61 20.70
N VAL A 472 -6.62 11.35 20.24
CA VAL A 472 -5.40 11.53 21.05
C VAL A 472 -5.26 12.99 21.49
N ASP A 473 -5.51 13.95 20.59
CA ASP A 473 -5.49 15.37 20.90
C ASP A 473 -6.58 15.76 21.93
N GLN A 474 -7.77 15.16 21.85
CA GLN A 474 -8.82 15.36 22.87
C GLN A 474 -8.39 14.84 24.23
N ILE A 475 -7.79 13.65 24.29
CA ILE A 475 -7.27 13.06 25.54
C ILE A 475 -6.18 13.98 26.11
N ARG A 476 -5.25 14.43 25.27
CA ARG A 476 -4.21 15.40 25.66
C ARG A 476 -4.82 16.67 26.26
N GLN A 477 -5.80 17.27 25.60
CA GLN A 477 -6.48 18.47 26.11
C GLN A 477 -7.17 18.24 27.47
N ASN A 478 -7.79 17.08 27.65
CA ASN A 478 -8.40 16.71 28.93
C ASN A 478 -7.35 16.55 30.03
N VAL A 479 -6.24 15.88 29.75
CA VAL A 479 -5.11 15.75 30.68
C VAL A 479 -4.57 17.13 31.06
N SER A 480 -4.29 18.01 30.09
CA SER A 480 -3.82 19.37 30.37
C SER A 480 -4.81 20.15 31.25
N LYS A 481 -6.11 19.97 31.07
CA LYS A 481 -7.15 20.61 31.89
C LYS A 481 -7.19 20.07 33.32
N HIS A 482 -6.95 18.77 33.51
CA HIS A 482 -6.82 18.17 34.83
C HIS A 482 -5.53 18.62 35.54
N LEU A 483 -4.40 18.66 34.83
CA LEU A 483 -3.14 19.20 35.35
C LEU A 483 -3.28 20.66 35.77
N GLU A 484 -3.98 21.48 35.00
CA GLU A 484 -4.25 22.87 35.39
C GLU A 484 -5.04 22.97 36.69
N ARG A 485 -6.07 22.13 36.87
CA ARG A 485 -6.82 22.06 38.13
C ARG A 485 -5.95 21.59 39.29
N ALA A 486 -5.02 20.66 39.07
CA ALA A 486 -4.06 20.24 40.08
C ALA A 486 -3.14 21.40 40.50
N ARG A 487 -2.59 22.15 39.54
CA ARG A 487 -1.78 23.35 39.80
C ARG A 487 -2.54 24.39 40.61
N LEU A 488 -3.77 24.71 40.23
CA LEU A 488 -4.61 25.66 40.97
C LEU A 488 -4.87 25.22 42.41
N ASN A 489 -5.04 23.91 42.67
CA ASN A 489 -5.19 23.41 44.04
C ASN A 489 -3.89 23.47 44.85
N LEU A 490 -2.71 23.29 44.23
CA LEU A 490 -1.42 23.52 44.90
C LEU A 490 -1.20 24.99 45.25
N VAL A 491 -1.56 25.91 44.35
CA VAL A 491 -1.53 27.35 44.63
C VAL A 491 -2.50 27.69 45.76
N ALA A 492 -3.73 27.17 45.71
CA ALA A 492 -4.72 27.36 46.76
C ALA A 492 -4.22 26.86 48.13
N LEU A 493 -3.57 25.69 48.15
CA LEU A 493 -2.93 25.14 49.35
C LEU A 493 -1.95 26.14 49.97
N GLY A 494 -1.01 26.68 49.18
CA GLY A 494 -0.05 27.69 49.64
C GLY A 494 -0.74 28.95 50.18
N THR A 495 -1.69 29.50 49.42
CA THR A 495 -2.41 30.72 49.83
C THR A 495 -3.23 30.55 51.10
N VAL A 496 -3.85 29.38 51.31
CA VAL A 496 -4.61 29.08 52.54
C VAL A 496 -3.66 28.95 53.73
N SER A 497 -2.51 28.28 53.54
CA SER A 497 -1.46 28.21 54.56
C SER A 497 -0.97 29.59 54.97
N ASP A 498 -0.59 30.44 54.01
CA ASP A 498 -0.09 31.79 54.29
C ASP A 498 -1.15 32.68 54.96
N PHE A 499 -2.38 32.72 54.42
CA PHE A 499 -3.48 33.52 54.96
C PHE A 499 -3.85 33.13 56.40
N SER A 500 -3.83 31.83 56.71
CA SER A 500 -4.12 31.33 58.06
C SER A 500 -3.07 31.75 59.09
N LEU A 501 -1.79 31.79 58.70
CA LEU A 501 -0.69 32.26 59.54
C LEU A 501 -0.75 33.77 59.73
N GLU A 502 -0.95 34.54 58.65
CA GLU A 502 -1.11 36.00 58.72
C GLU A 502 -2.28 36.39 59.63
N SER A 503 -3.41 35.71 59.47
CA SER A 503 -4.61 35.92 60.31
C SER A 503 -4.32 35.62 61.78
N ALA A 504 -3.60 34.53 62.06
CA ALA A 504 -3.19 34.18 63.41
C ALA A 504 -2.22 35.22 64.01
N LEU A 505 -1.25 35.73 63.24
CA LEU A 505 -0.34 36.79 63.67
C LEU A 505 -1.10 38.09 63.98
N LEU A 506 -2.10 38.44 63.17
CA LEU A 506 -2.93 39.63 63.37
C LEU A 506 -3.76 39.52 64.65
N LEU A 507 -4.36 38.34 64.90
CA LEU A 507 -5.05 38.03 66.16
C LEU A 507 -4.11 38.14 67.37
N LEU A 508 -2.89 37.60 67.28
CA LEU A 508 -1.90 37.64 68.36
C LEU A 508 -1.34 39.05 68.60
N LYS A 509 -1.32 39.94 67.59
CA LYS A 509 -0.94 41.36 67.73
C LYS A 509 -2.08 42.24 68.27
N SER A 510 -3.33 41.83 68.11
CA SER A 510 -4.51 42.58 68.58
C SER A 510 -4.68 42.55 70.11
N LYS A 511 -5.36 43.55 70.71
CA LYS A 511 -5.60 43.58 72.17
C LYS A 511 -6.61 42.52 72.66
N GLN A 512 -7.51 42.04 71.80
CA GLN A 512 -8.59 41.09 72.15
C GLN A 512 -8.29 39.62 71.79
N GLY A 513 -7.25 39.34 71.00
CA GLY A 513 -6.95 37.97 70.59
C GLY A 513 -6.30 37.10 71.68
N THR A 514 -6.74 35.84 71.77
CA THR A 514 -6.21 34.80 72.66
C THR A 514 -5.33 33.80 71.89
N ALA A 515 -4.39 33.14 72.59
CA ALA A 515 -3.56 32.09 72.00
C ALA A 515 -4.40 30.91 71.48
N SER A 516 -5.52 30.59 72.14
CA SER A 516 -6.44 29.53 71.72
C SER A 516 -7.11 29.82 70.38
N ASN A 517 -7.56 31.06 70.16
CA ASN A 517 -8.20 31.44 68.90
C ASN A 517 -7.21 31.41 67.74
N ALA A 518 -5.99 31.92 67.94
CA ALA A 518 -4.93 31.85 66.94
C ALA A 518 -4.54 30.40 66.59
N ARG A 519 -4.48 29.50 67.58
CA ARG A 519 -4.25 28.06 67.37
C ARG A 519 -5.34 27.43 66.51
N LEU A 520 -6.60 27.69 66.82
CA LEU A 520 -7.73 27.17 66.05
C LEU A 520 -7.68 27.64 64.59
N THR A 521 -7.35 28.91 64.34
CA THR A 521 -7.23 29.47 62.98
C THR A 521 -6.14 28.77 62.16
N VAL A 522 -4.96 28.52 62.73
CA VAL A 522 -3.86 27.83 62.01
C VAL A 522 -4.19 26.36 61.76
N VAL A 523 -4.77 25.67 62.75
CA VAL A 523 -5.12 24.24 62.64
C VAL A 523 -6.18 24.02 61.57
N ASP A 524 -7.25 24.82 61.55
CA ASP A 524 -8.30 24.77 60.52
C ASP A 524 -7.74 25.14 59.13
N GLY A 525 -6.88 26.17 59.05
CA GLY A 525 -6.17 26.53 57.82
C GLY A 525 -5.36 25.38 57.23
N PHE A 526 -4.58 24.67 58.05
CA PHE A 526 -3.80 23.53 57.59
C PHE A 526 -4.63 22.29 57.26
N GLU A 527 -5.76 22.06 57.93
CA GLU A 527 -6.70 21.01 57.52
C GLU A 527 -7.30 21.29 56.14
N ARG A 528 -7.65 22.56 55.86
CA ARG A 528 -8.10 22.98 54.53
C ARG A 528 -7.00 22.85 53.48
N ALA A 529 -5.76 23.21 53.82
CA ALA A 529 -4.59 23.04 52.95
C ALA A 529 -4.34 21.56 52.60
N LEU A 530 -4.43 20.65 53.60
CA LEU A 530 -4.34 19.20 53.37
C LEU A 530 -5.51 18.67 52.52
N ALA A 531 -6.72 19.23 52.66
CA ALA A 531 -7.84 18.89 51.80
C ALA A 531 -7.61 19.31 50.33
N HIS A 532 -6.93 20.43 50.08
CA HIS A 532 -6.50 20.79 48.72
C HIS A 532 -5.46 19.82 48.16
N LEU A 533 -4.52 19.34 48.99
CA LEU A 533 -3.56 18.32 48.57
C LEU A 533 -4.23 16.98 48.21
N ALA A 534 -5.20 16.55 49.01
CA ALA A 534 -5.97 15.33 48.74
C ALA A 534 -6.71 15.42 47.38
N LYS A 535 -7.29 16.59 47.06
CA LYS A 535 -7.88 16.84 45.74
C LYS A 535 -6.87 16.73 44.59
N VAL A 536 -5.62 17.15 44.81
CA VAL A 536 -4.56 16.99 43.80
C VAL A 536 -4.27 15.51 43.57
N GLU A 537 -4.14 14.71 44.63
CA GLU A 537 -3.95 13.26 44.54
C GLU A 537 -5.11 12.57 43.78
N GLU A 538 -6.35 12.95 44.08
CA GLU A 538 -7.55 12.48 43.36
C GLU A 538 -7.52 12.85 41.87
N ILE A 539 -7.10 14.07 41.53
CA ILE A 539 -6.99 14.51 40.14
C ILE A 539 -5.94 13.69 39.37
N ILE A 540 -4.79 13.39 39.99
CA ILE A 540 -3.75 12.57 39.35
C ILE A 540 -4.24 11.14 39.12
N GLN A 541 -4.95 10.55 40.07
CA GLN A 541 -5.58 9.24 39.88
C GLN A 541 -6.69 9.28 38.80
N ALA A 542 -7.45 10.37 38.73
CA ALA A 542 -8.43 10.56 37.67
C ALA A 542 -7.76 10.64 36.28
N ILE A 543 -6.56 11.21 36.15
CA ILE A 543 -5.79 11.19 34.90
C ILE A 543 -5.44 9.74 34.52
N LEU A 544 -4.92 8.93 35.43
CA LEU A 544 -4.59 7.52 35.14
C LEU A 544 -5.82 6.72 34.68
N ASN A 545 -6.96 6.91 35.35
CA ASN A 545 -8.22 6.26 34.97
C ASN A 545 -8.74 6.75 33.61
N LEU A 546 -8.61 8.06 33.34
CA LEU A 546 -8.99 8.65 32.05
C LEU A 546 -8.14 8.05 30.92
N LEU A 547 -6.82 7.96 31.11
CA LEU A 547 -5.93 7.35 30.13
C LEU A 547 -6.30 5.88 29.89
N ALA A 548 -6.48 5.08 30.95
CA ALA A 548 -6.84 3.66 30.79
C ALA A 548 -8.14 3.47 30.00
N LYS A 549 -9.18 4.26 30.29
CA LYS A 549 -10.49 4.13 29.64
C LYS A 549 -10.52 4.73 28.24
N ASP A 550 -10.20 6.02 28.10
CA ASP A 550 -10.38 6.75 26.85
C ASP A 550 -9.39 6.27 25.78
N PHE A 551 -8.18 5.81 26.17
CA PHE A 551 -7.28 5.17 25.20
C PHE A 551 -7.75 3.80 24.77
N GLY A 552 -8.30 2.98 25.68
CA GLY A 552 -8.90 1.70 25.30
C GLY A 552 -9.94 1.91 24.21
N GLU A 553 -10.85 2.88 24.39
CA GLU A 553 -11.85 3.23 23.39
C GLU A 553 -11.25 3.77 22.08
N ALA A 554 -10.18 4.58 22.14
CA ALA A 554 -9.51 5.13 20.96
C ALA A 554 -8.80 4.03 20.14
N ILE A 555 -8.08 3.12 20.81
CA ILE A 555 -7.42 1.97 20.20
C ILE A 555 -8.46 1.05 19.57
N ASN A 556 -9.56 0.79 20.27
CA ASN A 556 -10.62 -0.08 19.79
C ASN A 556 -11.28 0.48 18.53
N SER A 557 -11.60 1.77 18.54
CA SER A 557 -12.12 2.45 17.34
C SER A 557 -11.14 2.44 16.19
N PHE A 558 -9.84 2.61 16.46
CA PHE A 558 -8.80 2.56 15.45
C PHE A 558 -8.63 1.15 14.89
N ASN A 559 -8.70 0.11 15.73
CA ASN A 559 -8.70 -1.29 15.31
C ASN A 559 -9.89 -1.59 14.40
N THR A 560 -11.10 -1.17 14.77
CA THR A 560 -12.29 -1.38 13.92
C THR A 560 -12.13 -0.71 12.55
N ASP A 561 -11.53 0.48 12.50
CA ASP A 561 -11.26 1.18 11.24
C ASP A 561 -10.14 0.52 10.43
N ILE A 562 -9.10 -0.02 11.09
CA ILE A 562 -8.04 -0.80 10.44
C ILE A 562 -8.59 -2.12 9.90
N LEU A 563 -9.42 -2.84 10.67
CA LEU A 563 -10.00 -4.14 10.29
C LEU A 563 -10.93 -4.02 9.08
N LYS A 564 -11.54 -2.85 8.84
CA LYS A 564 -12.27 -2.60 7.59
C LYS A 564 -11.38 -2.77 6.36
N LEU A 565 -10.06 -2.58 6.48
CA LEU A 565 -9.11 -2.80 5.39
C LEU A 565 -8.83 -4.27 5.08
N LYS A 566 -9.17 -5.21 5.98
CA LYS A 566 -9.14 -6.65 5.69
C LYS A 566 -10.28 -7.08 4.75
N ASN A 567 -11.39 -6.33 4.72
CA ASN A 567 -12.53 -6.62 3.86
C ASN A 567 -12.36 -5.97 2.47
N THR A 568 -12.30 -6.80 1.44
CA THR A 568 -12.08 -6.37 0.05
C THR A 568 -13.14 -5.40 -0.47
N GLU A 569 -14.39 -5.51 -0.02
CA GLU A 569 -15.48 -4.63 -0.46
C GLU A 569 -15.34 -3.23 0.15
N ASN A 570 -15.07 -3.15 1.44
CA ASN A 570 -14.79 -1.90 2.14
C ASN A 570 -13.57 -1.20 1.54
N VAL A 571 -12.51 -1.96 1.25
CA VAL A 571 -11.30 -1.44 0.58
C VAL A 571 -11.63 -0.81 -0.77
N ILE A 572 -12.48 -1.46 -1.58
CA ILE A 572 -12.89 -0.90 -2.88
C ILE A 572 -13.68 0.40 -2.68
N GLU A 573 -14.63 0.42 -1.76
CA GLU A 573 -15.42 1.62 -1.45
C GLU A 573 -14.51 2.77 -0.98
N LEU A 574 -13.57 2.47 -0.10
CA LEU A 574 -12.61 3.43 0.43
C LEU A 574 -11.70 4.00 -0.64
N ASN A 575 -11.17 3.16 -1.52
CA ASN A 575 -10.38 3.64 -2.65
C ASN A 575 -11.20 4.53 -3.59
N LEU A 576 -12.46 4.19 -3.85
CA LEU A 576 -13.34 5.05 -4.64
C LEU A 576 -13.57 6.40 -3.95
N ARG A 577 -13.73 6.41 -2.62
CA ARG A 577 -13.87 7.64 -1.82
C ARG A 577 -12.60 8.49 -1.89
N VAL A 578 -11.43 7.89 -1.66
CA VAL A 578 -10.13 8.57 -1.77
C VAL A 578 -9.91 9.11 -3.18
N ALA A 579 -10.22 8.33 -4.22
CA ALA A 579 -10.11 8.76 -5.61
C ALA A 579 -11.03 9.94 -5.94
N LYS A 580 -12.30 9.92 -5.47
CA LYS A 580 -13.23 11.04 -5.60
C LYS A 580 -12.67 12.31 -4.96
N ILE A 581 -12.11 12.19 -3.76
CA ILE A 581 -11.57 13.34 -3.01
C ILE A 581 -10.31 13.89 -3.68
N LYS A 582 -9.38 13.02 -4.11
CA LYS A 582 -8.22 13.44 -4.92
C LYS A 582 -8.64 14.12 -6.22
N ALA A 583 -9.70 13.65 -6.88
CA ALA A 583 -10.24 14.30 -8.07
C ALA A 583 -10.77 15.72 -7.76
N VAL A 584 -11.49 15.87 -6.64
CA VAL A 584 -11.96 17.18 -6.15
C VAL A 584 -10.79 18.10 -5.81
N GLU A 585 -9.77 17.61 -5.11
CA GLU A 585 -8.58 18.41 -4.76
C GLU A 585 -7.76 18.82 -5.97
N ARG A 586 -7.51 17.89 -6.91
CA ARG A 586 -6.86 18.22 -8.19
C ARG A 586 -7.64 19.28 -8.94
N THR A 587 -8.98 19.21 -8.95
CA THR A 587 -9.83 20.23 -9.55
C THR A 587 -9.70 21.57 -8.84
N LYS A 588 -9.68 21.60 -7.49
CA LYS A 588 -9.43 22.82 -6.71
C LYS A 588 -8.06 23.42 -6.99
N GLN A 589 -7.01 22.60 -7.07
CA GLN A 589 -5.65 23.04 -7.39
C GLN A 589 -5.55 23.58 -8.83
N LEU A 590 -6.15 22.89 -9.80
CA LEU A 590 -6.25 23.37 -11.19
C LEU A 590 -6.99 24.69 -11.27
N ARG A 591 -8.11 24.83 -10.56
CA ARG A 591 -8.85 26.11 -10.47
C ARG A 591 -7.97 27.22 -9.90
N LYS A 592 -7.21 26.97 -8.82
CA LYS A 592 -6.25 27.95 -8.26
C LYS A 592 -5.17 28.32 -9.29
N LYS A 593 -4.60 27.35 -10.00
CA LYS A 593 -3.61 27.61 -11.06
C LYS A 593 -4.19 28.42 -12.21
N LEU A 594 -5.39 28.07 -12.69
CA LEU A 594 -6.08 28.80 -13.76
C LEU A 594 -6.41 30.23 -13.35
N VAL A 595 -6.86 30.46 -12.12
CA VAL A 595 -7.10 31.82 -11.59
C VAL A 595 -5.79 32.62 -11.57
N ASN A 596 -4.67 32.02 -11.16
CA ASN A 596 -3.37 32.69 -11.16
C ASN A 596 -2.87 32.99 -12.58
N ILE A 597 -3.03 32.05 -13.52
CA ILE A 597 -2.70 32.25 -14.93
C ILE A 597 -3.57 33.35 -15.53
N ALA A 598 -4.89 33.31 -15.31
CA ALA A 598 -5.82 34.33 -15.80
C ALA A 598 -5.49 35.72 -15.25
N LYS A 599 -5.13 35.84 -13.96
CA LYS A 599 -4.65 37.10 -13.37
C LYS A 599 -3.39 37.62 -14.07
N HIS A 600 -2.44 36.74 -14.36
CA HIS A 600 -1.19 37.12 -15.03
C HIS A 600 -1.44 37.54 -16.50
N GLN A 601 -2.31 36.82 -17.20
CA GLN A 601 -2.68 37.11 -18.59
C GLN A 601 -3.51 38.39 -18.72
N LEU A 602 -4.38 38.71 -17.75
CA LEU A 602 -5.14 39.97 -17.72
C LEU A 602 -4.20 41.21 -17.73
N LEU A 603 -3.07 41.14 -17.03
CA LEU A 603 -2.07 42.21 -17.02
C LEU A 603 -1.41 42.38 -18.39
N LEU A 604 -1.09 41.27 -19.06
CA LEU A 604 -0.53 41.28 -20.41
C LEU A 604 -1.53 41.83 -21.43
N VAL A 605 -2.79 41.40 -21.39
CA VAL A 605 -3.85 41.91 -22.27
C VAL A 605 -4.04 43.42 -22.07
N ARG A 606 -4.04 43.91 -20.82
CA ARG A 606 -4.13 45.36 -20.53
C ARG A 606 -2.93 46.14 -21.09
N TYR A 607 -1.72 45.58 -21.00
CA TYR A 607 -0.51 46.18 -21.58
C TYR A 607 -0.59 46.26 -23.11
N TYR A 608 -0.95 45.16 -23.77
CA TYR A 608 -1.11 45.11 -25.22
C TYR A 608 -2.25 46.01 -25.71
N TYR A 609 -3.38 46.05 -25.00
CA TYR A 609 -4.50 46.96 -25.31
C TYR A 609 -4.06 48.42 -25.35
N LYS A 610 -3.34 48.90 -24.31
CA LYS A 610 -2.77 50.25 -24.31
C LYS A 610 -1.85 50.49 -25.50
N ARG A 611 -1.01 49.51 -25.85
CA ARG A 611 -0.06 49.60 -26.95
C ARG A 611 -0.77 49.67 -28.32
N VAL A 612 -1.83 48.89 -28.51
CA VAL A 612 -2.66 48.88 -29.71
C VAL A 612 -3.41 50.21 -29.86
N VAL A 613 -4.03 50.72 -28.79
CA VAL A 613 -4.69 52.04 -28.81
C VAL A 613 -3.70 53.14 -29.17
N LEU A 614 -2.49 53.13 -28.59
CA LEU A 614 -1.44 54.09 -28.93
C LEU A 614 -0.98 53.95 -30.38
N PHE A 615 -0.85 52.73 -30.88
CA PHE A 615 -0.47 52.47 -32.27
C PHE A 615 -1.55 52.94 -33.25
N ILE A 616 -2.82 52.65 -32.97
CA ILE A 616 -3.97 53.11 -33.75
C ILE A 616 -4.02 54.64 -33.73
N ASN A 617 -3.86 55.29 -32.59
CA ASN A 617 -3.83 56.75 -32.50
C ASN A 617 -2.67 57.36 -33.30
N ARG A 618 -1.48 56.75 -33.27
CA ARG A 618 -0.34 57.18 -34.10
C ARG A 618 -0.61 57.00 -35.59
N ARG A 619 -1.23 55.88 -35.99
CA ARG A 619 -1.62 55.62 -37.37
C ARG A 619 -2.71 56.56 -37.84
N LEU A 620 -3.75 56.78 -37.03
CA LEU A 620 -4.78 57.78 -37.28
C LEU A 620 -4.18 59.18 -37.42
N LYS A 621 -3.25 59.56 -36.56
CA LYS A 621 -2.55 60.85 -36.67
C LYS A 621 -1.74 60.95 -37.96
N SER A 622 -1.04 59.89 -38.34
CA SER A 622 -0.31 59.82 -39.61
C SER A 622 -1.23 59.91 -40.83
N VAL A 623 -2.40 59.23 -40.79
CA VAL A 623 -3.41 59.28 -41.85
C VAL A 623 -4.08 60.65 -41.93
N LYS A 624 -4.42 61.28 -40.79
CA LYS A 624 -4.91 62.66 -40.74
C LYS A 624 -3.90 63.63 -41.34
N LYS A 625 -2.61 63.45 -41.03
CA LYS A 625 -1.52 64.23 -41.61
C LYS A 625 -1.35 63.99 -43.12
N SER A 626 -1.53 62.76 -43.60
CA SER A 626 -1.44 62.46 -45.04
C SER A 626 -2.66 62.91 -45.84
N GLN A 627 -3.83 62.97 -45.20
CA GLN A 627 -5.08 63.45 -45.82
C GLN A 627 -5.27 64.97 -45.69
N GLY A 628 -4.31 65.69 -45.11
CA GLY A 628 -4.38 67.15 -44.94
C GLY A 628 -5.46 67.62 -43.96
N VAL A 629 -5.97 66.72 -43.10
CA VAL A 629 -6.99 67.00 -42.08
C VAL A 629 -6.36 67.40 -40.73
N ASP A 630 -5.04 67.32 -40.62
CA ASP A 630 -4.32 67.98 -39.52
C ASP A 630 -4.24 69.47 -39.88
N GLU A 631 -5.18 70.26 -39.37
CA GLU A 631 -4.98 71.71 -39.28
C GLU A 631 -3.72 71.90 -38.43
N ASP A 632 -2.61 72.22 -39.09
CA ASP A 632 -1.51 72.91 -38.43
C ASP A 632 -2.12 74.21 -37.93
N VAL A 633 -2.65 74.18 -36.71
CA VAL A 633 -2.89 75.38 -35.92
C VAL A 633 -1.50 75.98 -35.78
N ARG A 634 -1.14 76.86 -36.73
CA ARG A 634 0.02 77.72 -36.65
C ARG A 634 -0.21 78.53 -35.38
N LYS A 635 0.29 78.01 -34.26
CA LYS A 635 0.36 78.77 -33.02
C LYS A 635 1.24 79.96 -33.38
N VAL A 636 0.61 81.14 -33.51
CA VAL A 636 1.34 82.42 -33.47
C VAL A 636 2.26 82.30 -32.27
N SER A 637 3.58 82.34 -32.50
CA SER A 637 4.51 82.21 -31.38
C SER A 637 4.19 83.32 -30.39
N PHE A 638 4.22 82.98 -29.10
CA PHE A 638 3.97 83.94 -28.02
C PHE A 638 4.77 85.24 -28.25
N GLU A 639 6.00 85.10 -28.76
CA GLU A 639 6.91 86.18 -29.16
C GLU A 639 6.32 87.15 -30.20
N ILE A 640 5.57 86.68 -31.21
CA ILE A 640 4.94 87.56 -32.21
C ILE A 640 3.77 88.33 -31.59
N SER A 641 2.97 87.66 -30.75
CA SER A 641 1.87 88.32 -30.04
C SER A 641 2.39 89.35 -29.02
N GLU A 642 3.48 89.03 -28.33
CA GLU A 642 4.18 89.93 -27.40
C GLU A 642 4.86 91.09 -28.14
N PHE A 643 5.47 90.82 -29.31
CA PHE A 643 6.01 91.86 -30.17
C PHE A 643 4.91 92.82 -30.65
N ILE A 644 3.80 92.32 -31.22
CA ILE A 644 2.70 93.19 -31.68
C ILE A 644 2.10 93.99 -30.52
N GLY A 645 1.91 93.36 -29.35
CA GLY A 645 1.41 94.03 -28.15
C GLY A 645 2.35 95.13 -27.66
N SER A 646 3.64 94.84 -27.54
CA SER A 646 4.66 95.82 -27.15
C SER A 646 4.78 96.95 -28.17
N THR A 647 4.74 96.67 -29.47
CA THR A 647 4.80 97.71 -30.51
C THR A 647 3.58 98.63 -30.45
N GLN A 648 2.38 98.08 -30.23
CA GLN A 648 1.16 98.89 -30.02
C GLN A 648 1.24 99.75 -28.75
N GLN A 649 1.85 99.24 -27.68
CA GLN A 649 2.04 100.00 -26.45
C GLN A 649 3.02 101.15 -26.66
N SER A 650 4.20 100.89 -27.25
CA SER A 650 5.18 101.93 -27.59
C SER A 650 4.63 102.96 -28.58
N LEU A 651 3.76 102.55 -29.51
CA LEU A 651 3.07 103.46 -30.42
C LEU A 651 2.12 104.43 -29.69
N LYS A 652 1.52 104.02 -28.57
CA LYS A 652 0.66 104.90 -27.75
C LYS A 652 1.44 105.90 -26.91
N ASP A 653 2.71 105.65 -26.62
CA ASP A 653 3.56 106.57 -25.86
C ASP A 653 4.16 107.69 -26.73
N LEU A 654 4.11 107.57 -28.07
CA LEU A 654 4.59 108.61 -28.97
C LEU A 654 3.63 109.82 -29.00
N PRO A 655 4.13 111.06 -29.20
CA PRO A 655 3.28 112.24 -29.37
C PRO A 655 2.28 112.10 -30.53
N PHE A 656 1.08 112.67 -30.39
CA PHE A 656 -0.09 112.45 -31.26
C PHE A 656 0.17 112.50 -32.78
N VAL A 657 1.07 113.38 -33.23
CA VAL A 657 1.43 113.51 -34.65
C VAL A 657 2.07 112.23 -35.20
N TYR A 658 2.95 111.59 -34.43
CA TYR A 658 3.65 110.38 -34.85
C TYR A 658 2.77 109.12 -34.76
N GLN A 659 1.81 109.08 -33.82
CA GLN A 659 0.85 107.98 -33.74
C GLN A 659 0.02 107.81 -35.04
N ARG A 660 -0.22 108.91 -35.75
CA ARG A 660 -1.07 108.93 -36.95
C ARG A 660 -0.39 108.37 -38.19
N LEU A 661 0.94 108.44 -38.28
CA LEU A 661 1.73 107.87 -39.38
C LEU A 661 1.80 106.34 -39.33
N PHE A 662 1.63 105.73 -38.15
CA PHE A 662 1.83 104.31 -37.92
C PHE A 662 0.56 103.55 -37.48
N ARG A 663 -0.63 104.16 -37.62
CA ARG A 663 -1.90 103.46 -37.39
C ARG A 663 -2.26 102.54 -38.56
N LEU A 664 -2.46 101.26 -38.26
CA LEU A 664 -2.86 100.20 -39.20
C LEU A 664 -4.37 100.20 -39.56
N SER A 665 -5.10 101.27 -39.26
CA SER A 665 -6.49 101.43 -39.69
C SER A 665 -6.54 101.97 -41.12
N PRO A 666 -7.26 101.34 -42.06
CA PRO A 666 -7.37 101.85 -43.43
C PRO A 666 -8.00 103.25 -43.44
N THR A 667 -7.43 104.15 -44.24
CA THR A 667 -7.94 105.51 -44.44
C THR A 667 -9.34 105.46 -45.07
N ASN A 668 -10.32 106.08 -44.41
CA ASN A 668 -11.70 106.25 -44.91
C ASN A 668 -11.78 107.29 -46.05
N GLU A 669 -10.87 107.22 -47.02
CA GLU A 669 -10.94 108.02 -48.24
C GLU A 669 -11.79 107.27 -49.27
N GLU A 670 -12.99 107.78 -49.53
CA GLU A 670 -13.99 107.22 -50.47
C GLU A 670 -13.46 106.96 -51.90
N ARG A 671 -12.29 107.50 -52.26
CA ARG A 671 -11.65 107.27 -53.57
C ARG A 671 -11.07 105.86 -53.74
N PHE A 672 -10.88 105.10 -52.65
CA PHE A 672 -10.24 103.78 -52.68
C PHE A 672 -11.17 102.61 -52.29
N PHE A 673 -12.48 102.85 -52.12
CA PHE A 673 -13.44 101.80 -51.78
C PHE A 673 -14.26 101.40 -53.02
N VAL A 674 -14.01 100.19 -53.56
CA VAL A 674 -14.81 99.61 -54.65
C VAL A 674 -15.94 98.78 -54.04
N ASN A 675 -17.17 99.24 -54.24
CA ASN A 675 -18.38 98.71 -53.63
C ASN A 675 -18.71 97.29 -54.14
N ARG A 676 -18.16 96.25 -53.51
CA ARG A 676 -18.43 94.84 -53.81
C ARG A 676 -19.47 94.27 -52.86
N GLU A 677 -20.71 94.76 -52.96
CA GLU A 677 -21.82 94.36 -52.08
C GLU A 677 -22.09 92.85 -52.13
N LYS A 678 -21.93 92.21 -53.29
CA LYS A 678 -22.13 90.76 -53.46
C LYS A 678 -21.16 89.90 -52.65
N GLU A 679 -19.93 90.37 -52.47
CA GLU A 679 -18.88 89.65 -51.73
C GLU A 679 -18.99 89.91 -50.22
N LEU A 680 -19.50 91.08 -49.83
CA LEU A 680 -19.85 91.40 -48.45
C LEU A 680 -21.10 90.66 -47.95
N GLU A 681 -22.09 90.40 -48.81
CA GLU A 681 -23.24 89.55 -48.47
C GLU A 681 -22.84 88.09 -48.26
N LEU A 682 -21.91 87.56 -49.07
CA LEU A 682 -21.36 86.22 -48.89
C LEU A 682 -20.57 86.09 -47.56
N LEU A 683 -19.88 87.14 -47.14
CA LEU A 683 -19.16 87.20 -45.85
C LEU A 683 -20.07 87.42 -44.64
N ARG A 684 -21.30 87.93 -44.81
CA ARG A 684 -22.28 88.08 -43.73
C ARG A 684 -23.12 86.81 -43.51
N GLN A 685 -23.10 85.86 -44.44
CA GLN A 685 -23.79 84.57 -44.35
C GLN A 685 -22.87 83.41 -43.91
N SER A 686 -21.59 83.69 -43.63
CA SER A 686 -20.65 82.82 -42.91
C SER A 686 -20.36 83.39 -41.54
#